data_AF-A9MR25-F1
#
_entry.id   AF-A9MR25-F1
#
_cell.length_a   1.000
_cell.length_b   1.000
_cell.length_c   1.000
_cell.angle_alpha   90.00
_cell.angle_beta   90.00
_cell.angle_gamma   90.00
#
_symmetry.space_group_name_H-M   'P 1'
#
loop_
_entity.id
_entity.type
_entity.pdbx_description
1 polymer ?
#
loop_
_entity_poly.entity_id
_entity_poly.type
_entity_poly.pdbx_seq_one_letter_code
_entity_poly.pdbx_strand_id
1 'polypeptide(L)'
;MNQPYTPKFQEEYSAKIPALTLLTSLGWTFLSPKQIMDYRGYKQDEVVLRPVLREELSKRSFMAGGKICQLSEKALDNLISQVCSPALNEGLLKANERMYNHLLYGIAVTEFVDGKKVTPTIALIDWEHPENNQFHFTEEFTVLRSGGVETRRPDIVCFVNGIPLAVIEAKSPAGHGKKGPTIDEGISQSIRNQFNDEIPQLFAYSQLLLSINGHDGRYGTCHTPMKFWAAWREEDITDAQMYALRNHPLSTEQIHALFDHRPSADLNWYQQLIAGGELAVSGQDKLLISLLSPERLLEMTRFFTLFDKKTGKIVARYQQVFGIKRLLERISTRRPDGGREGGVIWHTTGSGKSYTMVFLSKALILHDSLKQCRIVVVTDRIDLEEQLSGTFASGGELAGKKDKANAMATSGQMLAKQIGSGKERIIFTLIQKFNSATKLPECVNTSPDIIVLIDEGHRSQGGENHVRMKLALPNAAFVAFTGTPLLKEDKTTNKFGPIVHAYTMQRAVEDKAVTPLLYEERIPDLEVNDRAIDAWFDRITDGLSDAQKADLKRKYARKGEVYSADDRIRLIALDIATHFSKNIDEGLKGQLACDSKISAIKYKKYLDEAGLFESAVVISPPDTREGNTEVDESKLPEVTKWWKDNVGTQDESAYTRDIISRFDTDDKLKLLIVVDKLLTGFDEPKNTVLYIDKPLKSHNLIQAIARVNRLHPLKKFGLLIDYRGILAELDTTIGKYQDLASRTQGGYDSRNCIA
;
A
#
# COMPACT_ATOMS: atom_id res chain seq x y z
N MET A 1 54.90 -3.76 -0.22
CA MET A 1 54.45 -2.66 0.66
C MET A 1 52.96 -2.48 0.42
N ASN A 2 52.12 -2.88 1.37
CA ASN A 2 50.68 -2.66 1.28
C ASN A 2 50.43 -1.16 1.45
N GLN A 3 50.10 -0.45 0.35
CA GLN A 3 49.54 0.89 0.48
C GLN A 3 48.25 0.79 1.31
N PRO A 4 48.06 1.64 2.32
CA PRO A 4 46.84 1.63 3.11
C PRO A 4 45.63 1.90 2.20
N TYR A 5 44.66 1.00 2.25
CA TYR A 5 43.39 1.10 1.53
C TYR A 5 42.72 2.42 1.89
N THR A 6 42.66 3.35 0.94
CA THR A 6 41.93 4.60 1.11
C THR A 6 40.50 4.38 0.62
N PRO A 7 39.47 4.48 1.48
CA PRO A 7 38.09 4.33 1.05
C PRO A 7 37.75 5.34 -0.06
N LYS A 8 37.29 4.84 -1.21
CA LYS A 8 36.81 5.69 -2.30
C LYS A 8 35.30 5.90 -2.15
N PHE A 9 34.89 7.14 -1.85
CA PHE A 9 33.49 7.52 -1.68
C PHE A 9 32.82 8.03 -2.97
N GLN A 10 33.53 7.97 -4.10
CA GLN A 10 32.98 8.36 -5.40
C GLN A 10 31.91 7.33 -5.81
N GLU A 11 30.82 7.82 -6.41
CA GLU A 11 29.64 7.06 -6.85
C GLU A 11 29.99 5.75 -7.56
N GLU A 12 30.97 5.81 -8.47
CA GLU A 12 31.48 4.69 -9.24
C GLU A 12 31.92 3.50 -8.35
N TYR A 13 32.71 3.79 -7.31
CA TYR A 13 33.31 2.77 -6.45
C TYR A 13 32.42 2.38 -5.26
N SER A 14 31.62 3.32 -4.75
CA SER A 14 30.79 3.08 -3.57
C SER A 14 29.45 2.43 -3.90
N ALA A 15 28.87 2.71 -5.07
CA ALA A 15 27.51 2.30 -5.42
C ALA A 15 27.46 1.49 -6.72
N LYS A 16 28.05 2.01 -7.82
CA LYS A 16 27.87 1.45 -9.16
C LYS A 16 28.57 0.11 -9.36
N ILE A 17 29.90 0.05 -9.23
CA ILE A 17 30.66 -1.20 -9.38
C ILE A 17 30.12 -2.30 -8.43
N PRO A 18 29.89 -2.04 -7.13
CA PRO A 18 29.28 -3.03 -6.24
C PRO A 18 27.91 -3.56 -6.70
N ALA A 19 27.07 -2.71 -7.31
CA ALA A 19 25.79 -3.14 -7.86
C ALA A 19 25.96 -4.01 -9.10
N LEU A 20 26.88 -3.64 -10.00
CA LEU A 20 27.13 -4.39 -11.23
C LEU A 20 27.67 -5.80 -10.93
N THR A 21 28.64 -5.91 -10.02
CA THR A 21 29.22 -7.20 -9.63
C THR A 21 28.18 -8.09 -8.95
N LEU A 22 27.31 -7.49 -8.11
CA LEU A 22 26.24 -8.23 -7.45
C LEU A 22 25.16 -8.71 -8.43
N LEU A 23 24.77 -7.89 -9.42
CA LEU A 23 23.85 -8.32 -10.47
C LEU A 23 24.41 -9.52 -11.25
N THR A 24 25.71 -9.51 -11.57
CA THR A 24 26.37 -10.66 -12.19
C THR A 24 26.31 -11.91 -11.29
N SER A 25 26.55 -11.78 -9.98
CA SER A 25 26.41 -12.89 -9.02
C SER A 25 24.96 -13.41 -8.89
N LEU A 26 23.96 -12.57 -9.16
CA LEU A 26 22.55 -12.96 -9.18
C LEU A 26 22.13 -13.69 -10.47
N GLY A 27 23.05 -13.88 -11.42
CA GLY A 27 22.80 -14.60 -12.68
C GLY A 27 22.47 -13.69 -13.87
N TRP A 28 22.72 -12.38 -13.78
CA TRP A 28 22.56 -11.48 -14.91
C TRP A 28 23.80 -11.45 -15.81
N THR A 29 23.57 -11.39 -17.12
CA THR A 29 24.64 -11.23 -18.11
C THR A 29 24.90 -9.75 -18.38
N PHE A 30 26.13 -9.29 -18.14
CA PHE A 30 26.50 -7.92 -18.45
C PHE A 30 26.73 -7.73 -19.95
N LEU A 31 26.24 -6.62 -20.48
CA LEU A 31 26.52 -6.12 -21.82
C LEU A 31 27.18 -4.75 -21.69
N SER A 32 28.35 -4.56 -22.28
CA SER A 32 29.03 -3.27 -22.28
C SER A 32 28.19 -2.20 -23.02
N PRO A 33 28.39 -0.90 -22.70
CA PRO A 33 27.71 0.18 -23.41
C PRO A 33 27.89 0.13 -24.94
N LYS A 34 29.05 -0.37 -25.40
CA LYS A 34 29.33 -0.58 -26.83
C LYS A 34 28.45 -1.69 -27.43
N GLN A 35 28.40 -2.87 -26.80
CA GLN A 35 27.54 -3.98 -27.26
C GLN A 35 26.06 -3.57 -27.29
N ILE A 36 25.62 -2.79 -26.30
CA ILE A 36 24.27 -2.23 -26.29
C ILE A 36 24.02 -1.31 -27.49
N MET A 37 24.97 -0.44 -27.85
CA MET A 37 24.84 0.38 -29.06
C MET A 37 24.79 -0.46 -30.33
N ASP A 38 25.58 -1.54 -30.40
CA ASP A 38 25.53 -2.48 -31.52
C ASP A 38 24.14 -3.14 -31.64
N TYR A 39 23.58 -3.62 -30.54
CA TYR A 39 22.22 -4.19 -30.51
C TYR A 39 21.12 -3.17 -30.87
N ARG A 40 21.37 -1.88 -30.63
CA ARG A 40 20.45 -0.78 -30.98
C ARG A 40 20.68 -0.25 -32.39
N GLY A 41 21.63 -0.81 -33.15
CA GLY A 41 22.00 -0.30 -34.47
C GLY A 41 22.47 1.16 -34.42
N TYR A 42 23.16 1.55 -33.34
CA TYR A 42 23.64 2.90 -33.06
C TYR A 42 22.54 3.97 -32.92
N LYS A 43 21.28 3.56 -32.68
CA LYS A 43 20.15 4.46 -32.47
C LYS A 43 19.88 4.70 -30.99
N GLN A 44 20.05 5.95 -30.55
CA GLN A 44 19.91 6.33 -29.14
C GLN A 44 18.45 6.53 -28.68
N ASP A 45 17.49 6.54 -29.60
CA ASP A 45 16.05 6.58 -29.33
C ASP A 45 15.44 5.18 -29.14
N GLU A 46 16.04 4.14 -29.72
CA GLU A 46 15.64 2.74 -29.56
C GLU A 46 16.03 2.22 -28.17
N VAL A 47 15.09 1.75 -27.34
CA VAL A 47 15.37 1.29 -25.97
C VAL A 47 15.24 -0.23 -25.78
N VAL A 48 14.69 -0.94 -26.77
CA VAL A 48 14.55 -2.40 -26.78
C VAL A 48 15.71 -3.02 -27.55
N LEU A 49 16.32 -4.07 -27.00
CA LEU A 49 17.37 -4.83 -27.68
C LEU A 49 16.72 -5.78 -28.71
N ARG A 50 16.40 -5.23 -29.89
CA ARG A 50 15.67 -5.95 -30.95
C ARG A 50 16.27 -7.32 -31.31
N PRO A 51 17.61 -7.50 -31.43
CA PRO A 51 18.18 -8.81 -31.74
C PRO A 51 17.92 -9.85 -30.65
N VAL A 52 18.04 -9.48 -29.38
CA VAL A 52 17.75 -10.37 -28.23
C VAL A 52 16.27 -10.73 -28.19
N LEU A 53 15.39 -9.74 -28.37
CA LEU A 53 13.94 -9.99 -28.41
C LEU A 53 13.56 -10.91 -29.57
N ARG A 54 14.17 -10.74 -30.75
CA ARG A 54 13.93 -11.60 -31.92
C ARG A 54 14.37 -13.03 -31.64
N GLU A 55 15.57 -13.21 -31.10
CA GLU A 55 16.09 -14.52 -30.75
C GLU A 55 15.16 -15.24 -29.78
N GLU A 56 14.71 -14.57 -28.73
CA GLU A 56 13.79 -15.14 -27.74
C GLU A 56 12.41 -15.45 -28.30
N LEU A 57 11.83 -14.54 -29.08
CA LEU A 57 10.52 -14.78 -29.68
C LEU A 57 10.56 -15.87 -30.77
N SER A 58 11.70 -16.08 -31.44
CA SER A 58 11.86 -17.15 -32.43
C SER A 58 11.77 -18.56 -31.83
N LYS A 59 12.00 -18.68 -30.51
CA LYS A 59 11.86 -19.94 -29.76
C LYS A 59 10.39 -20.25 -29.41
N ARG A 60 9.48 -19.28 -29.58
CA ARG A 60 8.06 -19.43 -29.21
C ARG A 60 7.30 -20.24 -30.25
N SER A 61 6.44 -21.11 -29.76
CA SER A 61 5.56 -21.93 -30.57
C SER A 61 4.12 -21.84 -30.08
N PHE A 62 3.18 -22.25 -30.92
CA PHE A 62 1.76 -22.27 -30.58
C PHE A 62 1.08 -23.53 -31.12
N MET A 63 -0.03 -23.92 -30.50
CA MET A 63 -0.81 -25.07 -30.93
C MET A 63 -1.86 -24.65 -31.97
N ALA A 64 -1.89 -25.32 -33.12
CA ALA A 64 -2.93 -25.18 -34.12
C ALA A 64 -3.28 -26.53 -34.74
N GLY A 65 -4.56 -26.91 -34.73
CA GLY A 65 -5.03 -28.18 -35.31
C GLY A 65 -4.37 -29.43 -34.70
N GLY A 66 -3.97 -29.38 -33.42
CA GLY A 66 -3.29 -30.48 -32.74
C GLY A 66 -1.79 -30.61 -33.04
N LYS A 67 -1.20 -29.67 -33.79
CA LYS A 67 0.24 -29.60 -34.07
C LYS A 67 0.87 -28.39 -33.39
N ILE A 68 2.13 -28.53 -33.00
CA ILE A 68 2.98 -27.40 -32.58
C ILE A 68 3.47 -26.71 -33.85
N CYS A 69 3.21 -25.41 -33.96
CA CYS A 69 3.60 -24.56 -35.07
C CYS A 69 4.57 -23.48 -34.59
N GLN A 70 5.57 -23.19 -35.42
CA GLN A 70 6.49 -22.06 -35.21
C GLN A 70 5.88 -20.77 -35.77
N LEU A 71 6.34 -19.63 -35.24
CA LEU A 71 5.95 -18.32 -35.75
C LEU A 71 6.55 -18.07 -37.14
N SER A 72 5.77 -17.45 -38.02
CA SER A 72 6.32 -16.95 -39.28
C SER A 72 7.20 -15.71 -39.04
N GLU A 73 8.18 -15.48 -39.93
CA GLU A 73 9.01 -14.27 -39.88
C GLU A 73 8.17 -12.98 -39.87
N LYS A 74 7.05 -12.98 -40.62
CA LYS A 74 6.13 -11.85 -40.65
C LYS A 74 5.44 -11.61 -39.31
N ALA A 75 5.01 -12.67 -38.60
CA ALA A 75 4.43 -12.51 -37.28
C ALA A 75 5.48 -12.06 -36.26
N LEU A 76 6.70 -12.59 -36.35
CA LEU A 76 7.83 -12.16 -35.53
C LEU A 76 8.15 -10.67 -35.73
N ASP A 77 8.22 -10.20 -36.97
CA ASP A 77 8.42 -8.78 -37.30
C ASP A 77 7.30 -7.89 -36.75
N ASN A 78 6.05 -8.34 -36.88
CA ASN A 78 4.90 -7.61 -36.35
C ASN A 78 4.93 -7.52 -34.82
N LEU A 79 5.28 -8.63 -34.13
CA LEU A 79 5.44 -8.67 -32.67
C LEU A 79 6.51 -7.68 -32.22
N ILE A 80 7.70 -7.75 -32.82
CA ILE A 80 8.82 -6.87 -32.47
C ILE A 80 8.45 -5.41 -32.74
N SER A 81 7.83 -5.12 -33.88
CA SER A 81 7.36 -3.78 -34.22
C SER A 81 6.37 -3.23 -33.19
N GLN A 82 5.42 -4.06 -32.75
CA GLN A 82 4.45 -3.69 -31.72
C GLN A 82 5.10 -3.46 -30.36
N VAL A 83 6.06 -4.29 -29.96
CA VAL A 83 6.81 -4.10 -28.70
C VAL A 83 7.67 -2.84 -28.77
N CYS A 84 8.31 -2.55 -29.90
CA CYS A 84 9.21 -1.40 -30.07
C CYS A 84 8.48 -0.06 -30.31
N SER A 85 7.15 -0.08 -30.46
CA SER A 85 6.34 1.12 -30.75
C SER A 85 5.31 1.37 -29.64
N PRO A 86 5.76 1.79 -28.43
CA PRO A 86 4.85 2.03 -27.31
C PRO A 86 3.92 3.22 -27.62
N ALA A 87 2.68 3.16 -27.15
CA ALA A 87 1.62 4.14 -27.43
C ALA A 87 1.80 5.48 -26.67
N LEU A 88 2.98 6.10 -26.78
CA LEU A 88 3.34 7.34 -26.06
C LEU A 88 2.50 8.55 -26.48
N ASN A 89 1.92 8.51 -27.68
CA ASN A 89 0.95 9.51 -28.15
C ASN A 89 -0.30 9.58 -27.26
N GLU A 90 -0.60 8.53 -26.50
CA GLU A 90 -1.70 8.50 -25.53
C GLU A 90 -1.24 8.88 -24.10
N GLY A 91 0.06 9.15 -23.91
CA GLY A 91 0.69 9.44 -22.63
C GLY A 91 1.44 8.25 -22.03
N LEU A 92 2.49 8.54 -21.26
CA LEU A 92 3.39 7.53 -20.67
C LEU A 92 2.65 6.46 -19.85
N LEU A 93 1.69 6.86 -19.02
CA LEU A 93 0.99 5.90 -18.15
C LEU A 93 0.21 4.85 -18.95
N LYS A 94 -0.49 5.27 -20.03
CA LYS A 94 -1.23 4.37 -20.91
C LYS A 94 -0.29 3.49 -21.73
N ALA A 95 0.81 4.06 -22.21
CA ALA A 95 1.85 3.28 -22.90
C ALA A 95 2.41 2.18 -21.97
N ASN A 96 2.68 2.52 -20.71
CA ASN A 96 3.15 1.57 -19.72
C ASN A 96 2.10 0.51 -19.37
N GLU A 97 0.83 0.89 -19.20
CA GLU A 97 -0.28 -0.06 -18.97
C GLU A 97 -0.45 -1.04 -20.13
N ARG A 98 -0.37 -0.54 -21.37
CA ARG A 98 -0.47 -1.40 -22.55
C ARG A 98 0.70 -2.37 -22.64
N MET A 99 1.92 -1.89 -22.41
CA MET A 99 3.11 -2.73 -22.39
C MET A 99 3.03 -3.77 -21.27
N TYR A 100 2.58 -3.37 -20.08
CA TYR A 100 2.32 -4.24 -18.97
C TYR A 100 1.37 -5.40 -19.34
N ASN A 101 0.25 -5.08 -19.98
CA ASN A 101 -0.70 -6.10 -20.44
C ASN A 101 -0.10 -7.01 -21.52
N HIS A 102 0.74 -6.49 -22.41
CA HIS A 102 1.48 -7.32 -23.37
C HIS A 102 2.49 -8.26 -22.70
N LEU A 103 3.18 -7.81 -21.65
CA LEU A 103 4.06 -8.68 -20.86
C LEU A 103 3.27 -9.80 -20.18
N LEU A 104 2.13 -9.46 -19.56
CA LEU A 104 1.35 -10.41 -18.76
C LEU A 104 0.54 -11.41 -19.61
N TYR A 105 -0.16 -10.91 -20.63
CA TYR A 105 -1.12 -11.71 -21.40
C TYR A 105 -0.60 -12.12 -22.79
N GLY A 106 0.53 -11.55 -23.22
CA GLY A 106 1.06 -11.73 -24.56
C GLY A 106 0.40 -10.84 -25.60
N ILE A 107 0.74 -11.10 -26.86
CA ILE A 107 0.25 -10.37 -28.03
C ILE A 107 -0.39 -11.35 -29.01
N ALA A 108 -1.63 -11.07 -29.40
CA ALA A 108 -2.33 -11.84 -30.42
C ALA A 108 -1.75 -11.54 -31.81
N VAL A 109 -1.35 -12.57 -32.54
CA VAL A 109 -0.82 -12.46 -33.91
C VAL A 109 -1.70 -13.24 -34.88
N THR A 110 -1.82 -12.76 -36.12
CA THR A 110 -2.53 -13.51 -37.17
C THR A 110 -1.54 -14.41 -37.90
N GLU A 111 -1.85 -15.71 -37.92
CA GLU A 111 -1.08 -16.75 -38.59
C GLU A 111 -1.97 -17.53 -39.57
N PHE A 112 -1.37 -18.19 -40.55
CA PHE A 112 -2.07 -19.06 -41.50
C PHE A 112 -1.45 -20.46 -41.48
N VAL A 113 -2.17 -21.43 -40.93
CA VAL A 113 -1.74 -22.83 -40.84
C VAL A 113 -2.63 -23.67 -41.74
N ASP A 114 -2.05 -24.41 -42.68
CA ASP A 114 -2.78 -25.23 -43.67
C ASP A 114 -3.91 -24.44 -44.39
N GLY A 115 -3.62 -23.17 -44.72
CA GLY A 115 -4.58 -22.27 -45.39
C GLY A 115 -5.69 -21.69 -44.50
N LYS A 116 -5.72 -22.01 -43.20
CA LYS A 116 -6.69 -21.49 -42.23
C LYS A 116 -6.08 -20.39 -41.38
N LYS A 117 -6.82 -19.29 -41.24
CA LYS A 117 -6.46 -18.18 -40.34
C LYS A 117 -6.59 -18.64 -38.88
N VAL A 118 -5.52 -18.51 -38.12
CA VAL A 118 -5.47 -18.72 -36.67
C VAL A 118 -4.94 -17.46 -35.99
N THR A 119 -5.34 -17.21 -34.74
CA THR A 119 -4.90 -16.01 -34.00
C THR A 119 -4.32 -16.39 -32.63
N PRO A 120 -3.13 -17.04 -32.60
CA PRO A 120 -2.50 -17.39 -31.34
C PRO A 120 -2.05 -16.14 -30.58
N THR A 121 -2.06 -16.23 -29.25
CA THR A 121 -1.48 -15.22 -28.36
C THR A 121 -0.10 -15.66 -27.93
N ILE A 122 0.91 -14.84 -28.20
CA ILE A 122 2.31 -15.15 -27.96
C ILE A 122 2.80 -14.40 -26.73
N ALA A 123 3.31 -15.13 -25.75
CA ALA A 123 3.88 -14.56 -24.54
C ALA A 123 5.25 -13.91 -24.83
N LEU A 124 5.47 -12.71 -24.27
CA LEU A 124 6.77 -12.02 -24.34
C LEU A 124 7.76 -12.53 -23.28
N ILE A 125 7.23 -13.06 -22.18
CA ILE A 125 7.97 -13.67 -21.08
C ILE A 125 7.50 -15.11 -20.95
N ASP A 126 8.44 -16.03 -20.78
CA ASP A 126 8.13 -17.41 -20.40
C ASP A 126 7.75 -17.44 -18.92
N TRP A 127 6.47 -17.49 -18.66
CA TRP A 127 5.92 -17.49 -17.30
C TRP A 127 5.81 -18.90 -16.70
N GLU A 128 5.92 -19.93 -17.52
CA GLU A 128 5.86 -21.34 -17.09
C GLU A 128 7.26 -21.85 -16.76
N HIS A 129 8.25 -21.43 -17.55
CA HIS A 129 9.67 -21.76 -17.40
C HIS A 129 10.52 -20.49 -17.30
N PRO A 130 10.56 -19.82 -16.13
CA PRO A 130 11.31 -18.58 -15.92
C PRO A 130 12.78 -18.64 -16.38
N GLU A 131 13.42 -19.81 -16.27
CA GLU A 131 14.78 -20.12 -16.69
C GLU A 131 15.03 -19.99 -18.19
N ASN A 132 13.97 -20.04 -19.02
CA ASN A 132 14.08 -19.87 -20.46
C ASN A 132 14.26 -18.41 -20.88
N ASN A 133 14.02 -17.45 -19.97
CA ASN A 133 14.16 -16.03 -20.28
C ASN A 133 15.62 -15.59 -20.19
N GLN A 134 16.01 -14.64 -21.05
CA GLN A 134 17.34 -14.02 -21.00
C GLN A 134 17.35 -12.77 -20.13
N PHE A 135 18.31 -12.70 -19.21
CA PHE A 135 18.49 -11.59 -18.27
C PHE A 135 19.80 -10.85 -18.56
N HIS A 136 19.69 -9.62 -19.04
CA HIS A 136 20.85 -8.77 -19.35
C HIS A 136 20.83 -7.48 -18.57
N PHE A 137 22.00 -6.88 -18.36
CA PHE A 137 22.07 -5.52 -17.85
C PHE A 137 23.25 -4.77 -18.46
N THR A 138 23.15 -3.44 -18.45
CA THR A 138 24.22 -2.53 -18.86
C THR A 138 24.29 -1.38 -17.88
N GLU A 139 25.43 -0.70 -17.88
CA GLU A 139 25.57 0.61 -17.28
C GLU A 139 25.47 1.74 -18.31
N GLU A 140 25.40 2.99 -17.83
CA GLU A 140 25.59 4.21 -18.63
C GLU A 140 24.68 4.27 -19.87
N PHE A 141 23.42 3.87 -19.72
CA PHE A 141 22.49 3.64 -20.83
C PHE A 141 22.03 4.97 -21.45
N THR A 142 22.75 5.48 -22.44
CA THR A 142 22.43 6.78 -23.04
C THR A 142 21.19 6.69 -23.93
N VAL A 143 20.21 7.56 -23.71
CA VAL A 143 18.93 7.61 -24.42
C VAL A 143 18.66 9.04 -24.92
N LEU A 144 18.30 9.16 -26.19
CA LEU A 144 17.92 10.43 -26.81
C LEU A 144 16.58 10.90 -26.24
N ARG A 145 16.50 12.17 -25.85
CA ARG A 145 15.23 12.75 -25.39
C ARG A 145 14.21 12.79 -26.51
N SER A 146 12.93 12.76 -26.16
CA SER A 146 11.83 12.81 -27.13
C SER A 146 11.84 14.08 -28.01
N GLY A 147 12.48 15.16 -27.54
CA GLY A 147 12.72 16.38 -28.33
C GLY A 147 13.91 16.31 -29.31
N GLY A 148 14.69 15.23 -29.31
CA GLY A 148 15.72 14.94 -30.33
C GLY A 148 17.06 15.68 -30.22
N VAL A 149 17.27 16.54 -29.21
CA VAL A 149 18.47 17.40 -29.11
C VAL A 149 19.50 16.89 -28.10
N GLU A 150 19.04 16.47 -26.93
CA GLU A 150 19.87 16.10 -25.79
C GLU A 150 19.61 14.65 -25.38
N THR A 151 20.52 14.08 -24.58
CA THR A 151 20.37 12.73 -24.04
C THR A 151 20.21 12.74 -22.52
N ARG A 152 19.57 11.70 -21.99
CA ARG A 152 19.69 11.29 -20.58
C ARG A 152 20.43 9.96 -20.51
N ARG A 153 21.04 9.70 -19.36
CA ARG A 153 21.85 8.51 -19.15
C ARG A 153 21.53 7.91 -17.78
N PRO A 154 20.53 7.02 -17.69
CA PRO A 154 20.36 6.14 -16.55
C PRO A 154 21.62 5.32 -16.24
N ASP A 155 21.92 5.17 -14.96
CA ASP A 155 23.17 4.55 -14.51
C ASP A 155 23.23 3.06 -14.79
N ILE A 156 22.14 2.31 -14.55
CA ILE A 156 22.03 0.87 -14.86
C ILE A 156 20.63 0.55 -15.41
N VAL A 157 20.56 -0.26 -16.46
CA VAL A 157 19.30 -0.75 -17.04
C VAL A 157 19.35 -2.27 -17.16
N CYS A 158 18.30 -2.93 -16.65
CA CYS A 158 18.14 -4.38 -16.68
C CYS A 158 17.04 -4.78 -17.67
N PHE A 159 17.35 -5.76 -18.52
CA PHE A 159 16.52 -6.25 -19.60
C PHE A 159 16.11 -7.70 -19.38
N VAL A 160 14.85 -8.00 -19.67
CA VAL A 160 14.35 -9.37 -19.80
C VAL A 160 13.93 -9.58 -21.25
N ASN A 161 14.51 -10.57 -21.92
CA ASN A 161 14.29 -10.85 -23.36
C ASN A 161 14.48 -9.60 -24.23
N GLY A 162 15.44 -8.74 -23.86
CA GLY A 162 15.73 -7.48 -24.55
C GLY A 162 14.81 -6.30 -24.21
N ILE A 163 13.83 -6.47 -23.33
CA ILE A 163 12.88 -5.43 -22.90
C ILE A 163 13.35 -4.80 -21.58
N PRO A 164 13.51 -3.45 -21.45
CA PRO A 164 14.05 -2.82 -20.26
C PRO A 164 13.03 -2.78 -19.11
N LEU A 165 13.12 -3.74 -18.17
CA LEU A 165 12.15 -3.89 -17.08
C LEU A 165 12.57 -3.22 -15.77
N ALA A 166 13.87 -2.96 -15.55
CA ALA A 166 14.32 -2.21 -14.38
C ALA A 166 15.32 -1.12 -14.74
N VAL A 167 15.20 0.03 -14.07
CA VAL A 167 16.10 1.18 -14.22
C VAL A 167 16.59 1.58 -12.83
N ILE A 168 17.91 1.72 -12.69
CA ILE A 168 18.56 2.02 -11.41
C ILE A 168 19.37 3.31 -11.57
N GLU A 169 19.16 4.25 -10.67
CA GLU A 169 20.00 5.43 -10.50
C GLU A 169 20.93 5.20 -9.29
N ALA A 170 22.23 5.32 -9.48
CA ALA A 170 23.25 5.17 -8.45
C ALA A 170 23.75 6.55 -8.02
N LYS A 171 23.99 6.75 -6.73
CA LYS A 171 24.50 8.01 -6.18
C LYS A 171 25.65 7.78 -5.21
N SER A 172 26.51 8.79 -5.03
CA SER A 172 27.52 8.73 -3.97
C SER A 172 26.85 8.65 -2.58
N PRO A 173 27.43 7.95 -1.59
CA PRO A 173 26.97 8.01 -0.20
C PRO A 173 27.31 9.35 0.47
N ALA A 174 28.30 10.08 -0.06
CA ALA A 174 28.72 11.37 0.46
C ALA A 174 27.83 12.49 -0.11
N GLY A 175 26.86 12.95 0.66
CA GLY A 175 26.02 14.09 0.26
C GLY A 175 26.84 15.37 0.09
N HIS A 176 26.52 16.15 -0.94
CA HIS A 176 27.04 17.52 -1.04
C HIS A 176 26.33 18.39 0.01
N GLY A 177 27.09 18.92 0.97
CA GLY A 177 26.56 19.64 2.13
C GLY A 177 25.40 20.60 1.78
N LYS A 178 24.30 20.48 2.54
CA LYS A 178 22.98 21.14 2.40
C LYS A 178 21.95 20.48 1.47
N LYS A 179 22.30 19.51 0.63
CA LYS A 179 21.31 18.69 -0.08
C LYS A 179 20.95 17.46 0.75
N GLY A 180 19.70 17.01 0.66
CA GLY A 180 19.17 15.89 1.47
C GLY A 180 19.87 14.54 1.20
N PRO A 181 19.27 13.41 1.61
CA PRO A 181 19.81 12.09 1.31
C PRO A 181 20.08 11.90 -0.19
N THR A 182 21.24 11.35 -0.56
CA THR A 182 21.64 11.19 -1.98
C THR A 182 20.72 10.25 -2.76
N ILE A 183 20.03 9.34 -2.07
CA ILE A 183 18.97 8.51 -2.65
C ILE A 183 17.82 9.36 -3.21
N ASP A 184 17.46 10.46 -2.55
CA ASP A 184 16.37 11.34 -2.99
C ASP A 184 16.74 12.07 -4.29
N GLU A 185 18.04 12.33 -4.52
CA GLU A 185 18.53 12.87 -5.78
C GLU A 185 18.37 11.86 -6.91
N GLY A 186 18.70 10.57 -6.70
CA GLY A 186 18.45 9.51 -7.67
C GLY A 186 16.96 9.33 -7.97
N ILE A 187 16.10 9.38 -6.95
CA ILE A 187 14.64 9.36 -7.12
C ILE A 187 14.16 10.55 -7.96
N SER A 188 14.65 11.76 -7.65
CA SER A 188 14.31 12.97 -8.39
C SER A 188 14.75 12.89 -9.86
N GLN A 189 15.94 12.36 -10.14
CA GLN A 189 16.41 12.13 -11.51
C GLN A 189 15.52 11.12 -12.26
N SER A 190 15.20 9.99 -11.63
CA SER A 190 14.29 8.98 -12.20
C SER A 190 12.90 9.55 -12.52
N ILE A 191 12.34 10.39 -11.63
CA ILE A 191 11.05 11.05 -11.85
C ILE A 191 11.15 12.07 -12.99
N ARG A 192 12.17 12.93 -13.01
CA ARG A 192 12.37 13.91 -14.09
C ARG A 192 12.48 13.22 -15.44
N ASN A 193 13.25 12.14 -15.52
CA ASN A 193 13.50 11.42 -16.78
C ASN A 193 12.21 10.85 -17.43
N GLN A 194 11.10 10.79 -16.69
CA GLN A 194 9.78 10.36 -17.18
C GLN A 194 8.96 11.48 -17.84
N PHE A 195 9.38 12.74 -17.77
CA PHE A 195 8.64 13.85 -18.39
C PHE A 195 8.59 13.74 -19.92
N ASN A 196 7.56 14.34 -20.52
CA ASN A 196 7.28 14.18 -21.96
C ASN A 196 8.44 14.63 -22.88
N ASP A 197 9.22 15.62 -22.45
CA ASP A 197 10.37 16.14 -23.17
C ASP A 197 11.70 15.48 -22.76
N GLU A 198 11.65 14.47 -21.89
CA GLU A 198 12.80 13.72 -21.39
C GLU A 198 12.89 12.36 -22.11
N ILE A 199 12.99 11.24 -21.40
CA ILE A 199 13.13 9.89 -21.99
C ILE A 199 11.97 8.94 -21.62
N PRO A 200 10.69 9.37 -21.75
CA PRO A 200 9.53 8.57 -21.34
C PRO A 200 9.43 7.24 -22.07
N GLN A 201 10.02 7.13 -23.27
CA GLN A 201 10.05 5.90 -24.05
C GLN A 201 10.76 4.74 -23.34
N LEU A 202 11.77 5.01 -22.50
CA LEU A 202 12.37 3.97 -21.66
C LEU A 202 11.40 3.50 -20.58
N PHE A 203 10.73 4.45 -19.93
CA PHE A 203 9.83 4.19 -18.81
C PHE A 203 8.51 3.55 -19.23
N ALA A 204 8.17 3.54 -20.53
CA ALA A 204 7.02 2.80 -21.06
C ALA A 204 7.12 1.28 -20.81
N TYR A 205 8.31 0.75 -20.55
CA TYR A 205 8.54 -0.68 -20.29
C TYR A 205 8.82 -1.01 -18.83
N SER A 206 9.30 -0.01 -18.07
CA SER A 206 9.77 -0.20 -16.70
C SER A 206 8.72 -0.80 -15.77
N GLN A 207 9.13 -1.82 -15.01
CA GLN A 207 8.33 -2.48 -13.97
C GLN A 207 8.81 -2.06 -12.59
N LEU A 208 10.13 -2.02 -12.37
CA LEU A 208 10.75 -1.51 -11.15
C LEU A 208 11.69 -0.34 -11.47
N LEU A 209 11.66 0.67 -10.60
CA LEU A 209 12.62 1.78 -10.60
C LEU A 209 13.36 1.75 -9.27
N LEU A 210 14.67 1.91 -9.27
CA LEU A 210 15.50 1.86 -8.07
C LEU A 210 16.40 3.10 -7.98
N SER A 211 16.66 3.52 -6.74
CA SER A 211 17.68 4.53 -6.41
C SER A 211 18.56 3.96 -5.30
N ILE A 212 19.87 3.91 -5.51
CA ILE A 212 20.85 3.26 -4.63
C ILE A 212 22.03 4.19 -4.34
N ASN A 213 22.71 4.02 -3.20
CA ASN A 213 23.86 4.87 -2.86
C ASN A 213 25.05 4.18 -2.18
N GLY A 214 25.14 2.85 -2.29
CA GLY A 214 26.17 2.03 -1.64
C GLY A 214 25.87 1.65 -0.19
N HIS A 215 25.00 2.40 0.51
CA HIS A 215 24.59 2.11 1.87
C HIS A 215 23.14 1.61 1.96
N ASP A 216 22.24 2.26 1.26
CA ASP A 216 20.79 2.00 1.31
C ASP A 216 20.21 2.11 -0.11
N GLY A 217 18.95 1.73 -0.28
CA GLY A 217 18.24 1.84 -1.54
C GLY A 217 16.73 2.00 -1.39
N ARG A 218 16.10 2.58 -2.40
CA ARG A 218 14.65 2.71 -2.49
C ARG A 218 14.16 2.22 -3.85
N TYR A 219 12.92 1.74 -3.87
CA TYR A 219 12.27 1.32 -5.11
C TYR A 219 10.89 1.94 -5.28
N GLY A 220 10.46 2.00 -6.53
CA GLY A 220 9.13 2.41 -6.96
C GLY A 220 8.84 1.83 -8.34
N THR A 221 7.88 2.43 -9.03
CA THR A 221 7.55 2.11 -10.43
C THR A 221 7.21 3.39 -11.20
N CYS A 222 6.92 3.28 -12.49
CA CYS A 222 6.55 4.42 -13.33
C CYS A 222 5.49 5.31 -12.65
N HIS A 223 5.69 6.62 -12.66
CA HIS A 223 4.88 7.65 -11.99
C HIS A 223 4.78 7.57 -10.46
N THR A 224 5.57 6.73 -9.77
CA THR A 224 5.58 6.71 -8.30
C THR A 224 6.10 8.05 -7.75
N PRO A 225 5.28 8.83 -7.02
CA PRO A 225 5.72 10.06 -6.39
C PRO A 225 6.80 9.79 -5.34
N MET A 226 7.75 10.72 -5.18
CA MET A 226 8.91 10.59 -4.27
C MET A 226 8.55 10.05 -2.87
N LYS A 227 7.48 10.57 -2.25
CA LYS A 227 7.03 10.15 -0.91
C LYS A 227 6.58 8.68 -0.78
N PHE A 228 6.37 7.99 -1.90
CA PHE A 228 5.90 6.61 -1.94
C PHE A 228 6.99 5.61 -2.36
N TRP A 229 8.19 6.08 -2.67
CA TRP A 229 9.34 5.21 -2.83
C TRP A 229 9.66 4.51 -1.51
N ALA A 230 9.80 3.20 -1.56
CA ALA A 230 9.85 2.35 -0.37
C ALA A 230 11.23 1.72 -0.19
N ALA A 231 11.61 1.44 1.05
CA ALA A 231 12.67 0.49 1.35
C ALA A 231 12.12 -0.94 1.20
N TRP A 232 13.02 -1.91 1.02
CA TRP A 232 12.66 -3.32 1.06
C TRP A 232 13.21 -3.98 2.32
N ARG A 233 12.42 -4.87 2.92
CA ARG A 233 12.84 -5.70 4.03
C ARG A 233 12.53 -7.15 3.70
N GLU A 234 13.59 -7.92 3.49
CA GLU A 234 13.48 -9.30 3.07
C GLU A 234 13.06 -10.21 4.22
N GLU A 235 12.21 -11.20 3.92
CA GLU A 235 11.74 -12.20 4.89
C GLU A 235 12.04 -13.65 4.45
N ASP A 236 12.27 -13.91 3.16
CA ASP A 236 12.54 -15.27 2.65
C ASP A 236 14.04 -15.57 2.53
N ILE A 237 14.86 -14.56 2.20
CA ILE A 237 16.31 -14.71 2.04
C ILE A 237 17.00 -14.31 3.34
N THR A 238 17.68 -15.26 3.98
CA THR A 238 18.38 -15.03 5.24
C THR A 238 19.60 -14.14 5.05
N ASP A 239 20.04 -13.45 6.11
CA ASP A 239 21.27 -12.64 6.09
C ASP A 239 22.49 -13.47 5.66
N ALA A 240 22.55 -14.76 6.03
CA ALA A 240 23.63 -15.68 5.61
C ALA A 240 23.60 -15.98 4.11
N GLN A 241 22.42 -16.19 3.51
CA GLN A 241 22.28 -16.36 2.07
C GLN A 241 22.65 -15.08 1.32
N MET A 242 22.22 -13.91 1.83
CA MET A 242 22.61 -12.63 1.25
C MET A 242 24.12 -12.40 1.31
N TYR A 243 24.74 -12.77 2.43
CA TYR A 243 26.19 -12.71 2.60
C TYR A 243 26.93 -13.60 1.60
N ALA A 244 26.45 -14.82 1.40
CA ALA A 244 27.00 -15.75 0.41
C ALA A 244 26.86 -15.22 -1.02
N LEU A 245 25.71 -14.64 -1.39
CA LEU A 245 25.49 -14.02 -2.69
C LEU A 245 26.40 -12.81 -2.92
N ARG A 246 26.54 -11.95 -1.92
CA ARG A 246 27.41 -10.77 -1.98
C ARG A 246 28.87 -11.13 -2.21
N ASN A 247 29.32 -12.22 -1.59
CA ASN A 247 30.71 -12.67 -1.63
C ASN A 247 30.95 -13.79 -2.65
N HIS A 248 29.99 -14.04 -3.56
CA HIS A 248 30.16 -15.03 -4.61
C HIS A 248 31.27 -14.58 -5.59
N PRO A 249 32.31 -15.40 -5.81
CA PRO A 249 33.40 -15.03 -6.70
C PRO A 249 32.94 -15.06 -8.16
N LEU A 250 33.25 -13.99 -8.90
CA LEU A 250 32.99 -13.91 -10.34
C LEU A 250 34.03 -14.71 -11.13
N SER A 251 33.60 -15.32 -12.24
CA SER A 251 34.52 -15.98 -13.18
C SER A 251 35.40 -14.96 -13.92
N THR A 252 36.50 -15.42 -14.50
CA THR A 252 37.39 -14.57 -15.31
C THR A 252 36.64 -13.90 -16.46
N GLU A 253 35.75 -14.64 -17.12
CA GLU A 253 34.93 -14.14 -18.23
C GLU A 253 33.97 -13.03 -17.76
N GLN A 254 33.36 -13.20 -16.59
CA GLN A 254 32.48 -12.19 -15.98
C GLN A 254 33.26 -10.91 -15.61
N ILE A 255 34.47 -11.07 -15.06
CA ILE A 255 35.34 -9.94 -14.74
C ILE A 255 35.74 -9.20 -16.02
N HIS A 256 36.19 -9.90 -17.06
CA HIS A 256 36.54 -9.28 -18.34
C HIS A 256 35.33 -8.55 -18.95
N ALA A 257 34.14 -9.17 -18.94
CA ALA A 257 32.93 -8.54 -19.43
C ALA A 257 32.62 -7.21 -18.71
N LEU A 258 32.78 -7.16 -17.39
CA LEU A 258 32.49 -5.96 -16.57
C LEU A 258 33.55 -4.86 -16.68
N PHE A 259 34.81 -5.20 -16.93
CA PHE A 259 35.93 -4.27 -16.76
C PHE A 259 36.73 -3.95 -18.03
N ASP A 260 36.64 -4.72 -19.11
CA ASP A 260 37.46 -4.49 -20.31
C ASP A 260 37.16 -3.15 -21.02
N HIS A 261 35.93 -2.65 -20.92
CA HIS A 261 35.56 -1.32 -21.44
C HIS A 261 35.89 -0.18 -20.48
N ARG A 262 36.35 -0.48 -19.27
CA ARG A 262 36.64 0.50 -18.21
C ARG A 262 38.13 0.83 -18.12
N PRO A 263 38.50 1.94 -17.47
CA PRO A 263 39.88 2.17 -17.09
C PRO A 263 40.44 1.01 -16.23
N SER A 264 41.68 0.60 -16.48
CA SER A 264 42.35 -0.47 -15.73
C SER A 264 42.43 -0.20 -14.21
N ALA A 265 42.39 1.07 -13.81
CA ALA A 265 42.34 1.48 -12.41
C ALA A 265 41.10 0.95 -11.66
N ASP A 266 39.97 0.75 -12.36
CA ASP A 266 38.73 0.27 -11.76
C ASP A 266 38.82 -1.23 -11.43
N LEU A 267 39.37 -2.02 -12.36
CA LEU A 267 39.64 -3.44 -12.13
C LEU A 267 40.64 -3.63 -10.99
N ASN A 268 41.74 -2.86 -11.01
CA ASN A 268 42.74 -2.91 -9.94
C ASN A 268 42.15 -2.59 -8.57
N TRP A 269 41.27 -1.59 -8.49
CA TRP A 269 40.56 -1.25 -7.26
C TRP A 269 39.62 -2.37 -6.81
N TYR A 270 38.82 -2.94 -7.72
CA TYR A 270 37.90 -4.03 -7.41
C TYR A 270 38.65 -5.28 -6.91
N GLN A 271 39.74 -5.64 -7.57
CA GLN A 271 40.62 -6.74 -7.14
C GLN A 271 41.22 -6.50 -5.75
N GLN A 272 41.64 -5.27 -5.44
CA GLN A 272 42.10 -4.91 -4.11
C GLN A 272 40.99 -4.97 -3.06
N LEU A 273 39.77 -4.55 -3.41
CA LEU A 273 38.61 -4.63 -2.52
C LEU A 273 38.33 -6.07 -2.10
N ILE A 274 38.20 -6.99 -3.05
CA ILE A 274 37.89 -8.40 -2.77
C ILE A 274 39.09 -9.14 -2.15
N ALA A 275 40.33 -8.72 -2.42
CA ALA A 275 41.52 -9.23 -1.74
C ALA A 275 41.60 -8.77 -0.27
N GLY A 276 40.89 -7.70 0.09
CA GLY A 276 40.80 -7.18 1.46
C GLY A 276 39.98 -8.05 2.41
N GLY A 277 39.27 -9.06 1.89
CA GLY A 277 38.43 -9.99 2.65
C GLY A 277 36.96 -9.94 2.22
N GLU A 278 36.13 -10.67 2.95
CA GLU A 278 34.70 -10.72 2.68
C GLU A 278 34.01 -9.39 2.99
N LEU A 279 33.06 -9.02 2.14
CA LEU A 279 32.32 -7.77 2.18
C LEU A 279 31.04 -7.93 3.00
N ALA A 280 30.76 -6.96 3.86
CA ALA A 280 29.48 -6.85 4.56
C ALA A 280 28.33 -6.56 3.56
N VAL A 281 27.13 -7.04 3.89
CA VAL A 281 25.91 -6.79 3.11
C VAL A 281 25.34 -5.42 3.47
N SER A 282 25.36 -4.49 2.51
CA SER A 282 24.76 -3.16 2.66
C SER A 282 23.23 -3.19 2.41
N GLY A 283 22.52 -2.12 2.77
CA GLY A 283 21.09 -1.97 2.43
C GLY A 283 20.83 -1.89 0.92
N GLN A 284 21.78 -1.36 0.14
CA GLN A 284 21.76 -1.48 -1.32
C GLN A 284 21.79 -2.95 -1.75
N ASP A 285 22.72 -3.74 -1.20
CA ASP A 285 22.86 -5.15 -1.57
C ASP A 285 21.60 -5.93 -1.21
N LYS A 286 21.02 -5.67 -0.02
CA LYS A 286 19.74 -6.26 0.39
C LYS A 286 18.64 -5.95 -0.62
N LEU A 287 18.50 -4.69 -1.04
CA LEU A 287 17.48 -4.31 -2.03
C LEU A 287 17.68 -5.04 -3.38
N LEU A 288 18.91 -5.07 -3.89
CA LEU A 288 19.23 -5.67 -5.19
C LEU A 288 19.04 -7.18 -5.18
N ILE A 289 19.56 -7.89 -4.15
CA ILE A 289 19.33 -9.33 -3.96
C ILE A 289 17.84 -9.61 -3.89
N SER A 290 17.12 -8.81 -3.13
CA SER A 290 15.71 -9.02 -2.86
C SER A 290 14.80 -8.77 -4.02
N LEU A 291 15.08 -7.82 -4.91
CA LEU A 291 14.15 -7.41 -5.98
C LEU A 291 14.63 -7.76 -7.39
N LEU A 292 15.94 -7.91 -7.58
CA LEU A 292 16.56 -8.14 -8.88
C LEU A 292 17.16 -9.54 -9.00
N SER A 293 16.85 -10.49 -8.12
CA SER A 293 16.98 -11.89 -8.53
C SER A 293 16.04 -12.13 -9.73
N PRO A 294 16.47 -12.88 -10.76
CA PRO A 294 15.65 -13.13 -11.96
C PRO A 294 14.21 -13.57 -11.62
N GLU A 295 14.08 -14.51 -10.68
CA GLU A 295 12.78 -15.00 -10.21
C GLU A 295 11.95 -13.91 -9.54
N ARG A 296 12.51 -13.13 -8.59
CA ARG A 296 11.73 -12.10 -7.90
C ARG A 296 11.31 -11.00 -8.86
N LEU A 297 12.15 -10.55 -9.79
CA LEU A 297 11.76 -9.51 -10.75
C LEU A 297 10.54 -9.94 -11.58
N LEU A 298 10.53 -11.20 -12.03
CA LEU A 298 9.38 -11.78 -12.73
C LEU A 298 8.16 -11.92 -11.82
N GLU A 299 8.34 -12.39 -10.58
CA GLU A 299 7.28 -12.50 -9.57
C GLU A 299 6.62 -11.13 -9.30
N MET A 300 7.44 -10.09 -9.10
CA MET A 300 7.00 -8.71 -8.85
C MET A 300 6.24 -8.13 -10.04
N THR A 301 6.71 -8.41 -11.25
CA THR A 301 6.06 -7.97 -12.49
C THR A 301 4.71 -8.68 -12.68
N ARG A 302 4.66 -10.00 -12.50
CA ARG A 302 3.47 -10.81 -12.76
C ARG A 302 2.40 -10.62 -11.70
N PHE A 303 2.74 -10.75 -10.42
CA PHE A 303 1.77 -10.84 -9.34
C PHE A 303 1.63 -9.55 -8.53
N PHE A 304 2.70 -8.77 -8.39
CA PHE A 304 2.78 -7.67 -7.43
C PHE A 304 2.85 -6.28 -8.07
N THR A 305 2.34 -6.15 -9.29
CA THR A 305 2.16 -4.88 -10.02
C THR A 305 0.69 -4.75 -10.47
N LEU A 306 0.11 -3.57 -10.31
CA LEU A 306 -1.27 -3.26 -10.74
C LEU A 306 -1.41 -1.83 -11.28
N PHE A 307 -2.51 -1.59 -12.00
CA PHE A 307 -2.91 -0.25 -12.45
C PHE A 307 -4.21 0.16 -11.76
N ASP A 308 -4.14 1.24 -11.00
CA ASP A 308 -5.27 1.87 -10.34
C ASP A 308 -5.71 3.12 -11.12
N LYS A 309 -7.02 3.33 -11.26
CA LYS A 309 -7.55 4.45 -12.04
C LYS A 309 -7.17 5.82 -11.48
N LYS A 310 -6.96 5.94 -10.17
CA LYS A 310 -6.65 7.21 -9.51
C LYS A 310 -5.15 7.40 -9.34
N THR A 311 -4.45 6.34 -8.97
CA THR A 311 -3.05 6.38 -8.55
C THR A 311 -2.08 6.00 -9.67
N GLY A 312 -2.57 5.42 -10.76
CA GLY A 312 -1.76 4.91 -11.86
C GLY A 312 -1.12 3.57 -11.51
N LYS A 313 0.15 3.38 -11.87
CA LYS A 313 0.86 2.12 -11.65
C LYS A 313 1.32 2.01 -10.19
N ILE A 314 1.05 0.86 -9.58
CA ILE A 314 1.44 0.55 -8.21
C ILE A 314 2.21 -0.77 -8.21
N VAL A 315 3.31 -0.79 -7.45
CA VAL A 315 4.06 -2.01 -7.10
C VAL A 315 3.89 -2.29 -5.60
N ALA A 316 3.78 -3.57 -5.23
CA ALA A 316 3.54 -3.96 -3.85
C ALA A 316 4.73 -3.65 -2.93
N ARG A 317 4.41 -3.39 -1.66
CA ARG A 317 5.38 -3.31 -0.56
C ARG A 317 5.73 -4.69 -0.02
N TYR A 318 6.91 -4.82 0.59
CA TYR A 318 7.43 -6.11 1.05
C TYR A 318 6.43 -6.89 1.93
N GLN A 319 5.76 -6.22 2.88
CA GLN A 319 4.76 -6.86 3.75
C GLN A 319 3.54 -7.39 3.00
N GLN A 320 3.22 -6.79 1.86
CA GLN A 320 2.11 -7.23 1.01
C GLN A 320 2.54 -8.47 0.23
N VAL A 321 3.77 -8.49 -0.29
CA VAL A 321 4.36 -9.64 -0.98
C VAL A 321 4.42 -10.85 -0.06
N PHE A 322 5.14 -10.76 1.06
CA PHE A 322 5.30 -11.89 1.97
C PHE A 322 3.97 -12.29 2.62
N GLY A 323 3.13 -11.33 3.00
CA GLY A 323 1.79 -11.62 3.51
C GLY A 323 0.93 -12.43 2.53
N ILE A 324 1.00 -12.11 1.23
CA ILE A 324 0.29 -12.86 0.19
C ILE A 324 0.92 -14.23 -0.03
N LYS A 325 2.26 -14.35 -0.10
CA LYS A 325 2.94 -15.64 -0.27
C LYS A 325 2.57 -16.63 0.83
N ARG A 326 2.71 -16.22 2.10
CA ARG A 326 2.34 -17.04 3.26
C ARG A 326 0.85 -17.42 3.25
N LEU A 327 -0.01 -16.52 2.79
CA LEU A 327 -1.43 -16.80 2.68
C LEU A 327 -1.74 -17.81 1.57
N LEU A 328 -1.11 -17.70 0.40
CA LEU A 328 -1.26 -18.65 -0.71
C LEU A 328 -0.81 -20.05 -0.31
N GLU A 329 0.33 -20.17 0.38
CA GLU A 329 0.83 -21.43 0.97
C GLU A 329 -0.24 -22.05 1.89
N ARG A 330 -0.79 -21.23 2.79
CA ARG A 330 -1.78 -21.67 3.76
C ARG A 330 -3.09 -22.12 3.11
N ILE A 331 -3.74 -21.28 2.30
CA ILE A 331 -5.06 -21.61 1.71
C ILE A 331 -4.98 -22.72 0.65
N SER A 332 -3.78 -23.03 0.15
CA SER A 332 -3.54 -24.20 -0.68
C SER A 332 -3.62 -25.52 0.12
N THR A 333 -3.45 -25.46 1.44
CA THR A 333 -3.50 -26.61 2.34
C THR A 333 -4.95 -27.00 2.68
N ARG A 334 -5.24 -28.30 2.61
CA ARG A 334 -6.52 -28.88 3.02
C ARG A 334 -6.45 -29.34 4.47
N ARG A 335 -7.51 -29.06 5.23
CA ARG A 335 -7.75 -29.60 6.57
C ARG A 335 -8.14 -31.08 6.50
N PRO A 336 -8.02 -31.83 7.61
CA PRO A 336 -8.48 -33.23 7.69
C PRO A 336 -9.97 -33.42 7.39
N ASP A 337 -10.80 -32.39 7.63
CA ASP A 337 -12.24 -32.39 7.32
C ASP A 337 -12.55 -32.17 5.82
N GLY A 338 -11.54 -32.01 4.97
CA GLY A 338 -11.66 -31.74 3.54
C GLY A 338 -11.84 -30.26 3.18
N GLY A 339 -12.00 -29.37 4.17
CA GLY A 339 -12.04 -27.92 3.95
C GLY A 339 -10.66 -27.30 3.70
N ARG A 340 -10.61 -26.03 3.32
CA ARG A 340 -9.32 -25.29 3.18
C ARG A 340 -8.95 -24.55 4.43
N GLU A 341 -7.66 -24.47 4.71
CA GLU A 341 -7.14 -23.57 5.75
C GLU A 341 -7.48 -22.10 5.45
N GLY A 342 -7.91 -21.37 6.48
CA GLY A 342 -8.11 -19.92 6.44
C GLY A 342 -6.98 -19.19 7.15
N GLY A 343 -6.99 -17.86 7.19
CA GLY A 343 -6.01 -17.13 7.97
C GLY A 343 -6.30 -15.64 8.14
N VAL A 344 -5.47 -14.98 8.94
CA VAL A 344 -5.59 -13.54 9.20
C VAL A 344 -4.34 -12.81 8.70
N ILE A 345 -4.53 -11.78 7.88
CA ILE A 345 -3.52 -10.79 7.56
C ILE A 345 -3.71 -9.59 8.48
N TRP A 346 -2.77 -9.43 9.41
CA TRP A 346 -2.74 -8.28 10.30
C TRP A 346 -1.80 -7.23 9.76
N HIS A 347 -2.32 -6.27 9.00
CA HIS A 347 -1.54 -5.10 8.58
C HIS A 347 -2.19 -3.82 9.07
N THR A 348 -1.39 -2.96 9.71
CA THR A 348 -1.85 -1.72 10.34
C THR A 348 -2.70 -0.85 9.39
N THR A 349 -3.56 -0.02 9.97
CA THR A 349 -4.39 0.90 9.19
C THR A 349 -3.51 1.86 8.38
N GLY A 350 -3.86 2.06 7.11
CA GLY A 350 -3.06 2.86 6.17
C GLY A 350 -1.87 2.15 5.53
N SER A 351 -1.66 0.85 5.80
CA SER A 351 -0.60 0.06 5.15
C SER A 351 -0.89 -0.34 3.69
N GLY A 352 -2.08 -0.05 3.18
CA GLY A 352 -2.52 -0.50 1.85
C GLY A 352 -3.20 -1.87 1.82
N LYS A 353 -3.89 -2.30 2.89
CA LYS A 353 -4.63 -3.59 2.96
C LYS A 353 -5.53 -3.88 1.75
N SER A 354 -6.24 -2.87 1.25
CA SER A 354 -7.10 -3.02 0.07
C SER A 354 -6.29 -3.39 -1.17
N TYR A 355 -5.13 -2.78 -1.38
CA TYR A 355 -4.22 -3.21 -2.43
C TYR A 355 -3.69 -4.62 -2.20
N THR A 356 -3.45 -5.02 -0.95
CA THR A 356 -3.09 -6.41 -0.62
C THR A 356 -4.18 -7.39 -1.07
N MET A 357 -5.47 -7.06 -0.89
CA MET A 357 -6.58 -7.89 -1.37
C MET A 357 -6.64 -7.96 -2.90
N VAL A 358 -6.32 -6.86 -3.59
CA VAL A 358 -6.29 -6.81 -5.05
C VAL A 358 -5.12 -7.64 -5.60
N PHE A 359 -3.93 -7.48 -5.04
CA PHE A 359 -2.77 -8.32 -5.38
C PHE A 359 -3.02 -9.80 -5.10
N LEU A 360 -3.61 -10.13 -3.95
CA LEU A 360 -4.00 -11.51 -3.63
C LEU A 360 -4.95 -12.05 -4.69
N SER A 361 -5.98 -11.30 -5.04
CA SER A 361 -6.98 -11.72 -6.02
C SER A 361 -6.36 -11.99 -7.39
N LYS A 362 -5.41 -11.15 -7.79
CA LYS A 362 -4.64 -11.36 -9.01
C LYS A 362 -3.78 -12.62 -8.93
N ALA A 363 -3.07 -12.84 -7.82
CA ALA A 363 -2.29 -14.04 -7.61
C ALA A 363 -3.18 -15.31 -7.64
N LEU A 364 -4.37 -15.26 -7.04
CA LEU A 364 -5.34 -16.36 -7.06
C LEU A 364 -5.81 -16.75 -8.47
N ILE A 365 -6.01 -15.78 -9.37
CA ILE A 365 -6.39 -16.04 -10.77
C ILE A 365 -5.28 -16.78 -11.52
N LEU A 366 -4.03 -16.45 -11.22
CA LEU A 366 -2.86 -16.94 -11.94
C LEU A 366 -2.23 -18.19 -11.31
N HIS A 367 -2.57 -18.52 -10.06
CA HIS A 367 -2.00 -19.64 -9.31
C HIS A 367 -2.67 -20.96 -9.68
N ASP A 368 -1.91 -21.96 -10.12
CA ASP A 368 -2.47 -23.17 -10.75
C ASP A 368 -3.43 -23.97 -9.86
N SER A 369 -3.14 -24.09 -8.57
CA SER A 369 -4.01 -24.82 -7.63
C SER A 369 -5.23 -24.03 -7.16
N LEU A 370 -5.26 -22.71 -7.39
CA LEU A 370 -6.28 -21.80 -6.85
C LEU A 370 -7.08 -21.07 -7.94
N LYS A 371 -6.65 -21.13 -9.21
CA LYS A 371 -7.33 -20.46 -10.34
C LYS A 371 -8.79 -20.89 -10.52
N GLN A 372 -9.12 -22.11 -10.10
CA GLN A 372 -10.49 -22.65 -10.12
C GLN A 372 -11.37 -22.21 -8.93
N CYS A 373 -10.79 -21.66 -7.85
CA CYS A 373 -11.51 -21.39 -6.60
C CYS A 373 -12.37 -20.14 -6.69
N ARG A 374 -13.70 -20.22 -6.53
CA ARG A 374 -14.59 -19.04 -6.50
C ARG A 374 -14.26 -18.12 -5.32
N ILE A 375 -14.40 -16.81 -5.50
CA ILE A 375 -14.05 -15.82 -4.49
C ILE A 375 -15.29 -15.06 -4.01
N VAL A 376 -15.50 -15.02 -2.69
CA VAL A 376 -16.58 -14.24 -2.06
C VAL A 376 -15.95 -13.11 -1.27
N VAL A 377 -16.16 -11.88 -1.70
CA VAL A 377 -15.62 -10.68 -1.05
C VAL A 377 -16.70 -10.07 -0.17
N VAL A 378 -16.41 -9.99 1.12
CA VAL A 378 -17.26 -9.38 2.13
C VAL A 378 -16.67 -8.03 2.50
N THR A 379 -17.23 -6.96 1.96
CA THR A 379 -16.78 -5.58 2.19
C THR A 379 -17.94 -4.60 2.02
N ASP A 380 -17.88 -3.47 2.71
CA ASP A 380 -18.76 -2.31 2.54
C ASP A 380 -18.16 -1.23 1.62
N ARG A 381 -16.98 -1.49 1.05
CA ARG A 381 -16.19 -0.51 0.28
C ARG A 381 -16.37 -0.65 -1.22
N ILE A 382 -17.10 0.31 -1.80
CA ILE A 382 -17.36 0.38 -3.25
C ILE A 382 -16.07 0.52 -4.07
N ASP A 383 -15.07 1.26 -3.58
CA ASP A 383 -13.79 1.43 -4.27
C ASP A 383 -13.01 0.11 -4.38
N LEU A 384 -13.04 -0.70 -3.32
CA LEU A 384 -12.45 -2.04 -3.32
C LEU A 384 -13.21 -2.98 -4.26
N GLU A 385 -14.54 -2.90 -4.31
CA GLU A 385 -15.36 -3.67 -5.26
C GLU A 385 -14.98 -3.34 -6.72
N GLU A 386 -14.80 -2.06 -7.04
CA GLU A 386 -14.39 -1.63 -8.38
C GLU A 386 -13.01 -2.13 -8.78
N GLN A 387 -12.03 -2.03 -7.87
CA GLN A 387 -10.65 -2.48 -8.10
C GLN A 387 -10.57 -4.00 -8.31
N LEU A 388 -11.23 -4.76 -7.44
CA LEU A 388 -11.29 -6.22 -7.57
C LEU A 388 -12.02 -6.62 -8.85
N SER A 389 -13.18 -6.04 -9.13
CA SER A 389 -13.90 -6.30 -10.39
C SER A 389 -13.03 -6.04 -11.62
N GLY A 390 -12.24 -4.96 -11.62
CA GLY A 390 -11.30 -4.65 -12.71
C GLY A 390 -10.24 -5.74 -12.90
N THR A 391 -9.71 -6.26 -11.79
CA THR A 391 -8.67 -7.33 -11.79
C THR A 391 -9.18 -8.63 -12.39
N PHE A 392 -10.42 -9.03 -12.07
CA PHE A 392 -11.04 -10.22 -12.68
C PHE A 392 -11.42 -9.99 -14.14
N ALA A 393 -11.84 -8.78 -14.51
CA ALA A 393 -12.12 -8.44 -15.90
C ALA A 393 -10.86 -8.51 -16.77
N SER A 394 -9.73 -7.95 -16.30
CA SER A 394 -8.45 -8.03 -17.02
C SER A 394 -7.94 -9.47 -17.15
N GLY A 395 -8.20 -10.32 -16.14
CA GLY A 395 -7.88 -11.75 -16.19
C GLY A 395 -8.77 -12.59 -17.11
N GLY A 396 -9.80 -12.00 -17.75
CA GLY A 396 -10.75 -12.72 -18.60
C GLY A 396 -11.88 -13.43 -17.84
N GLU A 397 -11.92 -13.32 -16.51
CA GLU A 397 -12.91 -13.96 -15.63
C GLU A 397 -14.25 -13.20 -15.55
N LEU A 398 -14.27 -11.92 -15.95
CA LEU A 398 -15.47 -11.09 -16.09
C LEU A 398 -15.50 -10.49 -17.50
N ALA A 399 -16.20 -11.16 -18.42
CA ALA A 399 -16.17 -10.84 -19.85
C ALA A 399 -17.07 -9.65 -20.25
N GLY A 400 -18.01 -9.21 -19.39
CA GLY A 400 -18.88 -8.07 -19.72
C GLY A 400 -19.60 -7.37 -18.56
N LYS A 401 -20.32 -6.28 -18.89
CA LYS A 401 -21.10 -5.47 -17.92
C LYS A 401 -22.15 -6.30 -17.16
N LYS A 402 -22.72 -7.32 -17.80
CA LYS A 402 -23.67 -8.25 -17.16
C LYS A 402 -23.01 -9.10 -16.08
N ASP A 403 -21.79 -9.59 -16.32
CA ASP A 403 -21.06 -10.40 -15.33
C ASP A 403 -20.70 -9.58 -14.10
N LYS A 404 -20.31 -8.31 -14.30
CA LYS A 404 -20.08 -7.37 -13.19
C LYS A 404 -21.35 -7.11 -12.37
N ALA A 405 -22.50 -6.93 -13.03
CA ALA A 405 -23.77 -6.79 -12.33
C ALA A 405 -24.17 -8.07 -11.59
N ASN A 406 -23.93 -9.23 -12.21
CA ASN A 406 -24.20 -10.54 -11.62
C ASN A 406 -23.25 -10.90 -10.47
N ALA A 407 -22.06 -10.30 -10.38
CA ALA A 407 -21.15 -10.48 -9.26
C ALA A 407 -21.65 -9.81 -7.97
N MET A 408 -22.49 -8.77 -8.09
CA MET A 408 -23.01 -8.02 -6.95
C MET A 408 -24.21 -8.72 -6.31
N ALA A 409 -24.06 -9.23 -5.09
CA ALA A 409 -25.18 -9.79 -4.35
C ALA A 409 -26.07 -8.66 -3.83
N THR A 410 -27.11 -8.24 -4.56
CA THR A 410 -27.96 -7.10 -4.16
C THR A 410 -28.93 -7.42 -3.03
N SER A 411 -29.32 -8.68 -2.86
CA SER A 411 -30.23 -9.16 -1.81
C SER A 411 -29.76 -10.49 -1.20
N GLY A 412 -30.34 -10.88 -0.06
CA GLY A 412 -30.08 -12.19 0.54
C GLY A 412 -30.52 -13.37 -0.34
N GLN A 413 -31.61 -13.22 -1.09
CA GLN A 413 -32.07 -14.22 -2.07
C GLN A 413 -31.06 -14.39 -3.21
N MET A 414 -30.53 -13.28 -3.72
CA MET A 414 -29.50 -13.31 -4.76
C MET A 414 -28.22 -13.99 -4.22
N LEU A 415 -27.79 -13.62 -3.02
CA LEU A 415 -26.63 -14.23 -2.37
C LEU A 415 -26.79 -15.75 -2.20
N ALA A 416 -27.95 -16.20 -1.72
CA ALA A 416 -28.25 -17.62 -1.54
C ALA A 416 -28.14 -18.39 -2.87
N LYS A 417 -28.76 -17.85 -3.93
CA LYS A 417 -28.69 -18.44 -5.27
C LYS A 417 -27.26 -18.51 -5.81
N GLN A 418 -26.51 -17.41 -5.68
CA GLN A 418 -25.10 -17.33 -6.11
C GLN A 418 -24.24 -18.35 -5.35
N ILE A 419 -24.42 -18.49 -4.03
CA ILE A 419 -23.69 -19.47 -3.22
C ILE A 419 -24.03 -20.90 -3.67
N GLY A 420 -25.31 -21.27 -3.67
CA GLY A 420 -25.73 -22.65 -3.89
C GLY A 420 -25.59 -23.14 -5.33
N SER A 421 -25.93 -22.31 -6.31
CA SER A 421 -26.03 -22.71 -7.73
C SER A 421 -25.34 -21.76 -8.72
N GLY A 422 -24.80 -20.64 -8.24
CA GLY A 422 -24.11 -19.66 -9.06
C GLY A 422 -22.80 -20.20 -9.63
N LYS A 423 -22.42 -19.65 -10.79
CA LYS A 423 -21.17 -19.97 -11.50
C LYS A 423 -20.20 -18.78 -11.53
N GLU A 424 -20.58 -17.68 -10.90
CA GLU A 424 -19.78 -16.47 -10.86
C GLU A 424 -18.44 -16.74 -10.18
N ARG A 425 -17.36 -16.30 -10.84
CA ARG A 425 -15.98 -16.44 -10.35
C ARG A 425 -15.72 -15.61 -9.10
N ILE A 426 -16.38 -14.46 -9.01
CA ILE A 426 -16.32 -13.52 -7.88
C ILE A 426 -17.72 -13.07 -7.48
N ILE A 427 -17.97 -12.96 -6.18
CA ILE A 427 -19.21 -12.44 -5.58
C ILE A 427 -18.84 -11.34 -4.60
N PHE A 428 -19.48 -10.18 -4.69
CA PHE A 428 -19.39 -9.09 -3.72
C PHE A 428 -20.64 -9.04 -2.86
N THR A 429 -20.48 -8.98 -1.55
CA THR A 429 -21.62 -8.96 -0.62
C THR A 429 -21.33 -8.18 0.65
N LEU A 430 -22.41 -7.72 1.28
CA LEU A 430 -22.37 -7.16 2.63
C LEU A 430 -22.58 -8.28 3.64
N ILE A 431 -21.93 -8.19 4.78
CA ILE A 431 -22.07 -9.22 5.82
C ILE A 431 -23.51 -9.39 6.29
N GLN A 432 -24.31 -8.33 6.36
CA GLN A 432 -25.70 -8.43 6.84
C GLN A 432 -26.59 -9.26 5.91
N LYS A 433 -26.23 -9.40 4.62
CA LYS A 433 -27.04 -10.15 3.65
C LYS A 433 -27.11 -11.64 3.97
N PHE A 434 -26.11 -12.18 4.67
CA PHE A 434 -26.13 -13.54 5.19
C PHE A 434 -27.30 -13.79 6.15
N ASN A 435 -27.81 -12.77 6.85
CA ASN A 435 -28.93 -12.91 7.80
C ASN A 435 -30.22 -13.37 7.13
N SER A 436 -30.48 -12.85 5.94
CA SER A 436 -31.59 -13.26 5.09
C SER A 436 -31.24 -14.48 4.23
N ALA A 437 -30.01 -14.57 3.73
CA ALA A 437 -29.62 -15.62 2.80
C ALA A 437 -29.65 -17.01 3.46
N THR A 438 -29.10 -17.17 4.67
CA THR A 438 -29.03 -18.48 5.34
C THR A 438 -30.39 -19.00 5.85
N LYS A 439 -31.47 -18.22 5.71
CA LYS A 439 -32.84 -18.71 5.94
C LYS A 439 -33.36 -19.51 4.76
N LEU A 440 -32.70 -19.41 3.61
CA LEU A 440 -33.07 -20.08 2.37
C LEU A 440 -32.30 -21.41 2.25
N PRO A 441 -32.98 -22.54 1.97
CA PRO A 441 -32.33 -23.86 1.90
C PRO A 441 -31.19 -23.96 0.89
N GLU A 442 -31.23 -23.18 -0.19
CA GLU A 442 -30.22 -23.16 -1.24
C GLU A 442 -28.93 -22.41 -0.85
N CYS A 443 -28.90 -21.69 0.27
CA CYS A 443 -27.72 -20.93 0.72
C CYS A 443 -26.66 -21.82 1.40
N VAL A 444 -26.28 -22.92 0.76
CA VAL A 444 -25.26 -23.84 1.26
C VAL A 444 -24.39 -24.31 0.10
N ASN A 445 -23.08 -24.24 0.26
CA ASN A 445 -22.11 -24.78 -0.68
C ASN A 445 -20.92 -25.40 0.08
N THR A 446 -20.77 -26.72 -0.03
CA THR A 446 -19.73 -27.50 0.65
C THR A 446 -18.46 -27.65 -0.19
N SER A 447 -18.38 -27.01 -1.36
CA SER A 447 -17.17 -27.00 -2.16
C SER A 447 -16.03 -26.37 -1.37
N PRO A 448 -14.88 -27.04 -1.30
CA PRO A 448 -13.72 -26.47 -0.64
C PRO A 448 -12.98 -25.53 -1.61
N ASP A 449 -13.46 -25.34 -2.85
CA ASP A 449 -12.90 -24.40 -3.84
C ASP A 449 -13.59 -23.04 -3.78
N ILE A 450 -13.84 -22.57 -2.56
CA ILE A 450 -14.38 -21.25 -2.27
C ILE A 450 -13.43 -20.55 -1.29
N ILE A 451 -13.06 -19.32 -1.60
CA ILE A 451 -12.24 -18.45 -0.76
C ILE A 451 -13.06 -17.23 -0.41
N VAL A 452 -13.28 -17.01 0.89
CA VAL A 452 -13.98 -15.84 1.41
C VAL A 452 -12.94 -14.82 1.86
N LEU A 453 -12.95 -13.63 1.26
CA LEU A 453 -12.11 -12.50 1.63
C LEU A 453 -12.92 -11.50 2.44
N ILE A 454 -12.51 -11.21 3.68
CA ILE A 454 -13.23 -10.32 4.58
C ILE A 454 -12.38 -9.08 4.85
N ASP A 455 -12.90 -7.91 4.48
CA ASP A 455 -12.29 -6.62 4.84
C ASP A 455 -12.73 -6.19 6.25
N GLU A 456 -11.83 -5.51 6.95
CA GLU A 456 -11.96 -5.12 8.36
C GLU A 456 -12.56 -6.23 9.22
N GLY A 457 -11.89 -7.39 9.21
CA GLY A 457 -12.36 -8.63 9.81
C GLY A 457 -12.62 -8.58 11.32
N HIS A 458 -12.45 -7.45 12.00
CA HIS A 458 -12.93 -7.22 13.36
C HIS A 458 -14.43 -6.81 13.39
N ARG A 459 -14.95 -6.17 12.33
CA ARG A 459 -16.36 -5.75 12.19
C ARG A 459 -17.30 -6.91 11.89
N SER A 460 -16.78 -7.92 11.21
CA SER A 460 -17.50 -9.15 10.86
C SER A 460 -17.69 -10.11 12.05
N GLN A 461 -17.23 -9.72 13.24
CA GLN A 461 -17.09 -10.58 14.42
C GLN A 461 -18.29 -10.60 15.36
N GLY A 462 -19.39 -9.89 15.04
CA GLY A 462 -20.68 -10.18 15.66
C GLY A 462 -20.95 -11.68 15.51
N GLY A 463 -21.06 -12.41 16.62
CA GLY A 463 -20.96 -13.87 16.65
C GLY A 463 -21.88 -14.56 15.63
N GLU A 464 -23.08 -14.03 15.46
CA GLU A 464 -24.11 -14.58 14.57
C GLU A 464 -23.74 -14.55 13.08
N ASN A 465 -23.16 -13.45 12.59
CA ASN A 465 -22.91 -13.29 11.16
C ASN A 465 -21.80 -14.22 10.65
N HIS A 466 -20.71 -14.38 11.42
CA HIS A 466 -19.64 -15.31 11.05
C HIS A 466 -20.12 -16.76 11.09
N VAL A 467 -20.91 -17.13 12.10
CA VAL A 467 -21.53 -18.46 12.17
C VAL A 467 -22.40 -18.72 10.95
N ARG A 468 -23.21 -17.75 10.52
CA ARG A 468 -24.01 -17.84 9.30
C ARG A 468 -23.16 -18.06 8.04
N MET A 469 -22.05 -17.35 7.90
CA MET A 469 -21.14 -17.58 6.76
C MET A 469 -20.55 -19.00 6.78
N LYS A 470 -20.15 -19.52 7.95
CA LYS A 470 -19.66 -20.91 8.07
C LYS A 470 -20.75 -21.94 7.79
N LEU A 471 -22.00 -21.67 8.15
CA LEU A 471 -23.14 -22.53 7.79
C LEU A 471 -23.35 -22.57 6.27
N ALA A 472 -23.22 -21.42 5.61
CA ALA A 472 -23.36 -21.34 4.16
C ALA A 472 -22.17 -21.95 3.40
N LEU A 473 -20.96 -21.84 3.94
CA LEU A 473 -19.70 -22.18 3.27
C LEU A 473 -18.76 -22.97 4.21
N PRO A 474 -19.14 -24.18 4.66
CA PRO A 474 -18.43 -24.89 5.74
C PRO A 474 -16.98 -25.26 5.40
N ASN A 475 -16.69 -25.54 4.13
CA ASN A 475 -15.40 -26.03 3.68
C ASN A 475 -14.51 -24.94 3.03
N ALA A 476 -15.00 -23.70 2.97
CA ALA A 476 -14.28 -22.59 2.35
C ALA A 476 -13.06 -22.13 3.19
N ALA A 477 -12.08 -21.53 2.51
CA ALA A 477 -11.02 -20.78 3.18
C ALA A 477 -11.55 -19.40 3.59
N PHE A 478 -11.48 -19.07 4.88
CA PHE A 478 -11.85 -17.74 5.37
C PHE A 478 -10.60 -16.91 5.62
N VAL A 479 -10.41 -15.85 4.84
CA VAL A 479 -9.27 -14.93 4.93
C VAL A 479 -9.76 -13.58 5.44
N ALA A 480 -9.24 -13.15 6.59
CA ALA A 480 -9.57 -11.85 7.17
C ALA A 480 -8.40 -10.88 7.07
N PHE A 481 -8.67 -9.66 6.61
CA PHE A 481 -7.75 -8.54 6.66
C PHE A 481 -8.13 -7.62 7.81
N THR A 482 -7.19 -7.26 8.68
CA THR A 482 -7.48 -6.38 9.82
C THR A 482 -6.30 -5.47 10.16
N GLY A 483 -6.61 -4.22 10.51
CA GLY A 483 -5.63 -3.31 11.14
C GLY A 483 -5.46 -3.52 12.63
N THR A 484 -6.46 -4.08 13.28
CA THR A 484 -6.59 -4.16 14.74
C THR A 484 -7.19 -5.52 15.11
N PRO A 485 -6.40 -6.59 15.21
CA PRO A 485 -6.91 -7.89 15.67
C PRO A 485 -7.48 -7.73 17.09
N LEU A 486 -8.53 -8.49 17.42
CA LEU A 486 -9.16 -8.39 18.74
C LEU A 486 -8.32 -9.10 19.80
N LEU A 487 -7.94 -8.38 20.86
CA LEU A 487 -7.01 -8.84 21.90
C LEU A 487 -7.65 -9.72 22.99
N LYS A 488 -8.98 -9.69 23.18
CA LYS A 488 -9.67 -10.51 24.20
C LYS A 488 -9.86 -11.94 23.68
N GLU A 489 -9.16 -12.90 24.29
CA GLU A 489 -9.31 -14.36 24.14
C GLU A 489 -9.61 -14.81 22.70
N ASP A 490 -8.71 -14.46 21.78
CA ASP A 490 -8.53 -15.05 20.45
C ASP A 490 -9.79 -15.21 19.56
N LYS A 491 -10.79 -14.34 19.69
CA LYS A 491 -12.01 -14.41 18.85
C LYS A 491 -11.76 -14.29 17.34
N THR A 492 -10.68 -13.63 16.91
CA THR A 492 -10.35 -13.49 15.48
C THR A 492 -9.64 -14.74 14.96
N THR A 493 -8.63 -15.23 15.68
CA THR A 493 -7.87 -16.43 15.31
C THR A 493 -8.72 -17.70 15.40
N ASN A 494 -9.57 -17.81 16.42
CA ASN A 494 -10.52 -18.91 16.58
C ASN A 494 -11.55 -18.99 15.43
N LYS A 495 -11.81 -17.89 14.72
CA LYS A 495 -12.81 -17.84 13.66
C LYS A 495 -12.21 -18.01 12.27
N PHE A 496 -11.08 -17.36 12.01
CA PHE A 496 -10.47 -17.25 10.69
C PHE A 496 -9.19 -18.07 10.54
N GLY A 497 -8.65 -18.64 11.63
CA GLY A 497 -7.33 -19.27 11.65
C GLY A 497 -6.23 -18.32 12.18
N PRO A 498 -4.99 -18.78 12.27
CA PRO A 498 -3.89 -18.00 12.85
C PRO A 498 -3.60 -16.73 12.06
N ILE A 499 -2.89 -15.79 12.70
CA ILE A 499 -2.31 -14.66 12.01
C ILE A 499 -1.16 -15.18 11.15
N VAL A 500 -1.34 -15.11 9.83
CA VAL A 500 -0.41 -15.64 8.83
C VAL A 500 0.76 -14.69 8.63
N HIS A 501 0.51 -13.38 8.74
CA HIS A 501 1.51 -12.35 8.60
C HIS A 501 1.09 -11.09 9.35
N ALA A 502 2.05 -10.44 10.02
CA ALA A 502 1.85 -9.22 10.80
C ALA A 502 2.71 -8.05 10.29
N TYR A 503 2.10 -6.87 10.13
CA TYR A 503 2.76 -5.60 9.83
C TYR A 503 2.18 -4.53 10.74
N THR A 504 2.90 -4.26 11.83
CA THR A 504 2.40 -3.46 12.96
C THR A 504 2.53 -1.96 12.70
N MET A 505 1.90 -1.14 13.55
CA MET A 505 2.08 0.31 13.52
C MET A 505 3.54 0.71 13.75
N GLN A 506 4.22 0.07 14.71
CA GLN A 506 5.64 0.33 14.98
C GLN A 506 6.49 0.05 13.74
N ARG A 507 6.28 -1.10 13.10
CA ARG A 507 6.99 -1.47 11.87
C ARG A 507 6.72 -0.46 10.75
N ALA A 508 5.48 -0.01 10.60
CA ALA A 508 5.14 1.00 9.62
C ALA A 508 5.79 2.37 9.88
N VAL A 509 6.05 2.72 11.14
CA VAL A 509 6.81 3.93 11.50
C VAL A 509 8.29 3.74 11.19
N GLU A 510 8.88 2.59 11.54
CA GLU A 510 10.28 2.25 11.21
C GLU A 510 10.54 2.34 9.70
N ASP A 511 9.60 1.83 8.89
CA ASP A 511 9.67 1.84 7.43
C ASP A 511 9.26 3.19 6.81
N LYS A 512 8.95 4.20 7.65
CA LYS A 512 8.46 5.53 7.24
C LYS A 512 7.22 5.48 6.33
N ALA A 513 6.43 4.42 6.46
CA ALA A 513 5.18 4.23 5.72
C ALA A 513 4.02 5.04 6.31
N VAL A 514 4.11 5.40 7.59
CA VAL A 514 3.19 6.27 8.33
C VAL A 514 3.99 7.28 9.15
N THR A 515 3.37 8.41 9.51
CA THR A 515 4.00 9.39 10.40
C THR A 515 3.99 8.88 11.86
N PRO A 516 5.03 9.20 12.65
CA PRO A 516 5.03 8.91 14.08
C PRO A 516 3.94 9.71 14.81
N LEU A 517 3.56 9.26 16.00
CA LEU A 517 2.55 9.91 16.84
C LEU A 517 3.21 10.64 18.01
N LEU A 518 2.74 11.85 18.30
CA LEU A 518 3.05 12.60 19.51
C LEU A 518 1.79 12.66 20.36
N TYR A 519 1.91 12.33 21.64
CA TYR A 519 0.80 12.35 22.59
C TYR A 519 1.02 13.48 23.60
N GLU A 520 -0.05 14.21 23.89
CA GLU A 520 -0.09 15.24 24.92
C GLU A 520 -1.39 15.12 25.72
N GLU A 521 -1.24 15.02 27.04
CA GLU A 521 -2.37 15.01 27.97
C GLU A 521 -2.71 16.45 28.41
N ARG A 522 -4.00 16.81 28.32
CA ARG A 522 -4.54 18.13 28.68
C ARG A 522 -5.82 18.01 29.51
N ILE A 523 -5.83 17.12 30.50
CA ILE A 523 -6.98 16.98 31.40
C ILE A 523 -7.25 18.34 32.06
N PRO A 524 -8.47 18.91 31.94
CA PRO A 524 -8.82 20.12 32.66
C PRO A 524 -8.86 19.82 34.17
N ASP A 525 -8.12 20.59 34.97
CA ASP A 525 -8.22 20.52 36.43
C ASP A 525 -9.57 21.10 36.87
N LEU A 526 -10.49 20.21 37.24
CA LEU A 526 -11.84 20.58 37.71
C LEU A 526 -11.96 20.52 39.24
N GLU A 527 -10.87 20.19 39.95
CA GLU A 527 -10.83 20.25 41.40
C GLU A 527 -10.94 21.71 41.87
N VAL A 528 -11.69 21.92 42.95
CA VAL A 528 -12.06 23.22 43.54
C VAL A 528 -10.86 23.87 44.23
N ASN A 529 -9.80 24.15 43.49
CA ASN A 529 -8.61 24.82 43.98
C ASN A 529 -8.28 25.98 43.05
N ASP A 530 -8.53 27.21 43.52
CA ASP A 530 -8.45 28.46 42.73
C ASP A 530 -7.14 28.60 41.93
N ARG A 531 -6.03 28.04 42.46
CA ARG A 531 -4.71 28.10 41.79
C ARG A 531 -4.60 27.25 40.53
N ALA A 532 -5.23 26.07 40.47
CA ALA A 532 -5.15 25.20 39.29
C ALA A 532 -6.03 25.76 38.15
N ILE A 533 -7.17 26.34 38.53
CA ILE A 533 -8.08 27.04 37.62
C ILE A 533 -7.40 28.28 37.04
N ASP A 534 -6.77 29.12 37.88
CA ASP A 534 -6.03 30.30 37.41
C ASP A 534 -4.87 29.90 36.48
N ALA A 535 -4.10 28.85 36.80
CA ALA A 535 -3.00 28.40 35.94
C ALA A 535 -3.48 27.86 34.58
N TRP A 536 -4.55 27.06 34.57
CA TRP A 536 -5.14 26.53 33.34
C TRP A 536 -5.82 27.65 32.53
N PHE A 537 -6.49 28.60 33.19
CA PHE A 537 -7.09 29.79 32.59
C PHE A 537 -6.05 30.75 32.02
N ASP A 538 -4.93 30.98 32.71
CA ASP A 538 -3.83 31.79 32.21
C ASP A 538 -3.19 31.14 30.98
N ARG A 539 -3.09 29.80 30.95
CA ARG A 539 -2.61 29.04 29.80
C ARG A 539 -3.54 29.16 28.58
N ILE A 540 -4.86 29.00 28.76
CA ILE A 540 -5.82 29.08 27.63
C ILE A 540 -6.09 30.51 27.17
N THR A 541 -5.84 31.50 28.03
CA THR A 541 -5.99 32.91 27.67
C THR A 541 -4.69 33.56 27.23
N ASP A 542 -3.57 32.84 27.24
CA ASP A 542 -2.33 33.29 26.66
C ASP A 542 -2.56 33.71 25.19
N GLY A 543 -2.22 34.94 24.83
CA GLY A 543 -2.48 35.52 23.50
C GLY A 543 -3.87 36.13 23.25
N LEU A 544 -4.82 36.07 24.20
CA LEU A 544 -6.06 36.85 24.13
C LEU A 544 -5.85 38.30 24.59
N SER A 545 -6.61 39.24 24.03
CA SER A 545 -6.62 40.64 24.49
C SER A 545 -7.18 40.76 25.91
N ASP A 546 -6.80 41.82 26.63
CA ASP A 546 -7.27 42.04 28.01
C ASP A 546 -8.80 42.14 28.12
N ALA A 547 -9.47 42.64 27.07
CA ALA A 547 -10.92 42.67 26.98
C ALA A 547 -11.54 41.26 26.86
N GLN A 548 -10.94 40.37 26.06
CA GLN A 548 -11.36 38.98 25.91
C GLN A 548 -11.10 38.18 27.19
N LYS A 549 -9.92 38.36 27.80
CA LYS A 549 -9.58 37.80 29.11
C LYS A 549 -10.60 38.20 30.18
N ALA A 550 -10.94 39.48 30.24
CA ALA A 550 -11.91 40.01 31.21
C ALA A 550 -13.34 39.52 30.94
N ASP A 551 -13.78 39.41 29.68
CA ASP A 551 -15.10 38.86 29.33
C ASP A 551 -15.20 37.38 29.69
N LEU A 552 -14.16 36.59 29.38
CA LEU A 552 -14.07 35.19 29.80
C LEU A 552 -14.12 35.11 31.32
N LYS A 553 -13.23 35.81 32.03
CA LYS A 553 -13.14 35.77 33.50
C LYS A 553 -14.47 36.18 34.16
N ARG A 554 -15.19 37.14 33.59
CA ARG A 554 -16.53 37.57 34.05
C ARG A 554 -17.62 36.52 33.79
N LYS A 555 -17.56 35.78 32.68
CA LYS A 555 -18.47 34.65 32.40
C LYS A 555 -18.20 33.45 33.34
N TYR A 556 -16.93 33.21 33.70
CA TYR A 556 -16.51 32.13 34.60
C TYR A 556 -16.75 32.44 36.08
N ALA A 557 -16.51 33.67 36.54
CA ALA A 557 -16.69 34.07 37.94
C ALA A 557 -18.14 34.09 38.45
N ARG A 558 -19.14 34.01 37.55
CA ARG A 558 -20.57 34.03 37.92
C ARG A 558 -21.16 32.66 38.27
N LYS A 559 -20.42 31.56 38.07
CA LYS A 559 -20.85 30.20 38.42
C LYS A 559 -19.95 29.65 39.53
N GLY A 560 -20.24 30.05 40.76
CA GLY A 560 -19.66 29.41 41.94
C GLY A 560 -20.24 28.01 42.13
N GLU A 561 -19.35 27.08 42.45
CA GLU A 561 -19.61 25.73 42.97
C GLU A 561 -20.22 24.71 41.99
N VAL A 562 -19.38 23.74 41.62
CA VAL A 562 -19.62 22.58 40.73
C VAL A 562 -19.61 22.92 39.23
N TYR A 563 -18.51 22.56 38.56
CA TYR A 563 -18.42 22.59 37.10
C TYR A 563 -19.47 21.64 36.51
N SER A 564 -20.43 22.19 35.77
CA SER A 564 -21.34 21.38 34.97
C SER A 564 -20.58 20.75 33.78
N ALA A 565 -21.09 19.64 33.25
CA ALA A 565 -20.53 19.02 32.04
C ALA A 565 -20.46 20.01 30.85
N ASP A 566 -21.31 21.04 30.85
CA ASP A 566 -21.33 22.10 29.83
C ASP A 566 -20.14 23.06 29.96
N ASP A 567 -19.78 23.43 31.19
CA ASP A 567 -18.66 24.33 31.46
C ASP A 567 -17.32 23.66 31.09
N ARG A 568 -17.20 22.34 31.33
CA ARG A 568 -16.04 21.54 30.88
C ARG A 568 -15.90 21.54 29.35
N ILE A 569 -16.98 21.29 28.61
CA ILE A 569 -16.96 21.28 27.13
C ILE A 569 -16.56 22.64 26.58
N ARG A 570 -17.08 23.73 27.16
CA ARG A 570 -16.71 25.09 26.75
C ARG A 570 -15.22 25.38 26.93
N LEU A 571 -14.67 24.95 28.07
CA LEU A 571 -13.25 25.09 28.38
C LEU A 571 -12.37 24.34 27.38
N ILE A 572 -12.71 23.08 27.11
CA ILE A 572 -12.00 22.26 26.12
C ILE A 572 -12.12 22.89 24.72
N ALA A 573 -13.30 23.37 24.32
CA ALA A 573 -13.49 24.01 23.01
C ALA A 573 -12.56 25.22 22.80
N LEU A 574 -12.35 26.03 23.84
CA LEU A 574 -11.46 27.18 23.76
C LEU A 574 -9.98 26.77 23.71
N ASP A 575 -9.57 25.75 24.47
CA ASP A 575 -8.21 25.19 24.38
C ASP A 575 -7.96 24.65 22.96
N ILE A 576 -8.90 23.87 22.41
CA ILE A 576 -8.86 23.38 21.02
C ILE A 576 -8.70 24.52 20.04
N ALA A 577 -9.53 25.57 20.15
CA ALA A 577 -9.50 26.70 19.23
C ALA A 577 -8.12 27.39 19.23
N THR A 578 -7.62 27.70 20.43
CA THR A 578 -6.35 28.40 20.65
C THR A 578 -5.17 27.54 20.23
N HIS A 579 -5.16 26.28 20.66
CA HIS A 579 -4.12 25.33 20.33
C HIS A 579 -4.01 25.10 18.83
N PHE A 580 -5.14 24.86 18.15
CA PHE A 580 -5.16 24.64 16.71
C PHE A 580 -4.58 25.86 15.98
N SER A 581 -5.06 27.06 16.29
CA SER A 581 -4.64 28.28 15.60
C SER A 581 -3.17 28.63 15.83
N LYS A 582 -2.56 28.23 16.95
CA LYS A 582 -1.16 28.54 17.28
C LYS A 582 -0.17 27.48 16.82
N ASN A 583 -0.56 26.20 16.84
CA ASN A 583 0.39 25.08 16.76
C ASN A 583 0.21 24.20 15.52
N ILE A 584 -0.89 24.35 14.78
CA ILE A 584 -1.14 23.56 13.58
C ILE A 584 -0.83 24.41 12.35
N ASP A 585 0.14 23.95 11.57
CA ASP A 585 0.59 24.63 10.36
C ASP A 585 -0.57 24.84 9.36
N GLU A 586 -0.52 25.96 8.65
CA GLU A 586 -1.49 26.26 7.59
C GLU A 586 -1.48 25.17 6.50
N GLY A 587 -2.67 24.78 6.04
CA GLY A 587 -2.88 23.66 5.12
C GLY A 587 -3.06 22.30 5.79
N LEU A 588 -2.81 22.18 7.11
CA LEU A 588 -3.18 21.00 7.90
C LEU A 588 -4.55 21.17 8.56
N LYS A 589 -5.15 20.04 8.94
CA LYS A 589 -6.51 19.94 9.49
C LYS A 589 -6.57 19.02 10.70
N GLY A 590 -7.70 19.00 11.41
CA GLY A 590 -7.88 18.18 12.61
C GLY A 590 -9.24 17.53 12.76
N GLN A 591 -9.34 16.65 13.75
CA GLN A 591 -10.58 16.02 14.19
C GLN A 591 -10.76 16.14 15.70
N LEU A 592 -12.00 16.21 16.16
CA LEU A 592 -12.39 16.13 17.57
C LEU A 592 -13.33 14.93 17.78
N ALA A 593 -12.90 13.96 18.57
CA ALA A 593 -13.69 12.80 18.97
C ALA A 593 -14.43 13.08 20.28
N CYS A 594 -15.76 13.05 20.24
CA CYS A 594 -16.65 13.36 21.36
C CYS A 594 -17.33 12.09 21.89
N ASP A 595 -17.76 12.12 23.14
CA ASP A 595 -18.52 11.02 23.76
C ASP A 595 -19.96 10.90 23.23
N SER A 596 -20.62 12.01 22.88
CA SER A 596 -22.03 12.01 22.48
C SER A 596 -22.36 13.04 21.39
N LYS A 597 -23.52 12.84 20.71
CA LYS A 597 -24.06 13.78 19.70
C LYS A 597 -24.26 15.19 20.26
N ILE A 598 -24.66 15.29 21.53
CA ILE A 598 -24.88 16.58 22.19
C ILE A 598 -23.56 17.28 22.48
N SER A 599 -22.57 16.54 22.96
CA SER A 599 -21.23 17.10 23.15
C SER A 599 -20.69 17.65 21.84
N ALA A 600 -20.87 16.94 20.72
CA ALA A 600 -20.46 17.41 19.39
C ALA A 600 -21.16 18.73 18.99
N ILE A 601 -22.47 18.84 19.21
CA ILE A 601 -23.24 20.07 18.93
C ILE A 601 -22.76 21.23 19.81
N LYS A 602 -22.49 20.97 21.10
CA LYS A 602 -21.97 21.97 22.03
C LYS A 602 -20.56 22.43 21.67
N TYR A 603 -19.68 21.51 21.30
CA TYR A 603 -18.35 21.83 20.81
C TYR A 603 -18.42 22.75 19.59
N LYS A 604 -19.29 22.45 18.62
CA LYS A 604 -19.51 23.31 17.45
C LYS A 604 -19.91 24.72 17.86
N LYS A 605 -20.91 24.85 18.73
CA LYS A 605 -21.35 26.15 19.24
C LYS A 605 -20.21 26.93 19.90
N TYR A 606 -19.42 26.31 20.77
CA TYR A 606 -18.35 27.01 21.48
C TYR A 606 -17.12 27.31 20.62
N LEU A 607 -16.84 26.48 19.60
CA LEU A 607 -15.82 26.78 18.59
C LEU A 607 -16.26 27.97 17.70
N ASP A 608 -17.54 28.05 17.35
CA ASP A 608 -18.09 29.19 16.60
C ASP A 608 -18.04 30.49 17.43
N GLU A 609 -18.32 30.41 18.74
CA GLU A 609 -18.15 31.54 19.66
C GLU A 609 -16.70 32.02 19.74
N ALA A 610 -15.72 31.11 19.64
CA ALA A 610 -14.30 31.46 19.61
C ALA A 610 -13.88 32.12 18.28
N GLY A 611 -14.48 31.70 17.16
CA GLY A 611 -14.38 32.39 15.87
C GLY A 611 -13.00 32.36 15.19
N LEU A 612 -12.12 31.42 15.56
CA LEU A 612 -10.76 31.34 15.02
C LEU A 612 -10.66 30.57 13.69
N PHE A 613 -11.54 29.60 13.46
CA PHE A 613 -11.62 28.81 12.22
C PHE A 613 -13.00 28.15 12.11
N GLU A 614 -13.32 27.62 10.94
CA GLU A 614 -14.57 26.88 10.76
C GLU A 614 -14.43 25.41 11.15
N SER A 615 -15.43 24.89 11.86
CA SER A 615 -15.59 23.48 12.18
C SER A 615 -16.91 22.94 11.63
N ALA A 616 -17.02 21.62 11.43
CA ALA A 616 -18.25 20.95 11.00
C ALA A 616 -18.53 19.70 11.85
N VAL A 617 -19.82 19.41 12.09
CA VAL A 617 -20.26 18.23 12.84
C VAL A 617 -20.65 17.13 11.87
N VAL A 618 -20.11 15.93 12.07
CA VAL A 618 -20.48 14.71 11.35
C VAL A 618 -20.91 13.65 12.36
N ILE A 619 -22.22 13.42 12.44
CA ILE A 619 -22.87 12.47 13.35
C ILE A 619 -23.92 11.66 12.60
N SER A 620 -24.37 10.55 13.18
CA SER A 620 -25.45 9.72 12.65
C SER A 620 -26.85 10.28 13.01
N PRO A 621 -27.92 9.88 12.29
CA PRO A 621 -29.29 10.39 12.49
C PRO A 621 -29.80 10.23 13.93
N PRO A 622 -30.73 11.06 14.43
CA PRO A 622 -31.09 11.09 15.86
C PRO A 622 -31.54 9.75 16.46
N ASP A 623 -32.16 8.88 15.67
CA ASP A 623 -32.68 7.56 16.03
C ASP A 623 -31.62 6.46 16.14
N THR A 624 -30.39 6.73 15.69
CA THR A 624 -29.27 5.80 15.78
C THR A 624 -28.49 5.98 17.08
N ARG A 625 -28.09 4.86 17.70
CA ARG A 625 -27.24 4.86 18.89
C ARG A 625 -25.79 5.11 18.48
N GLU A 626 -25.23 6.24 18.90
CA GLU A 626 -23.82 6.61 18.67
C GLU A 626 -23.24 7.13 19.98
N GLY A 627 -22.16 6.50 20.45
CA GLY A 627 -21.48 6.88 21.68
C GLY A 627 -22.20 6.61 23.03
N ASN A 628 -23.48 6.18 23.05
CA ASN A 628 -24.26 5.96 24.28
C ASN A 628 -24.95 4.59 24.32
N THR A 629 -24.97 3.96 25.52
CA THR A 629 -25.71 2.71 25.80
C THR A 629 -27.08 2.95 26.44
N GLU A 630 -27.30 4.13 27.02
CA GLU A 630 -28.54 4.51 27.74
C GLU A 630 -29.34 5.54 26.94
N VAL A 631 -30.68 5.46 27.01
CA VAL A 631 -31.59 6.41 26.37
C VAL A 631 -31.87 7.52 27.37
N ASP A 632 -31.29 8.70 27.15
CA ASP A 632 -31.71 9.92 27.84
C ASP A 632 -32.74 10.65 26.96
N GLU A 633 -34.03 10.31 27.13
CA GLU A 633 -35.14 10.87 26.35
C GLU A 633 -35.22 12.40 26.44
N SER A 634 -34.71 12.99 27.52
CA SER A 634 -34.73 14.45 27.76
C SER A 634 -33.88 15.24 26.76
N LYS A 635 -32.95 14.56 26.08
CA LYS A 635 -31.86 15.14 25.28
C LYS A 635 -32.06 15.00 23.76
N LEU A 636 -32.97 14.12 23.33
CA LEU A 636 -33.37 13.93 21.93
C LEU A 636 -33.88 15.18 21.20
N PRO A 637 -34.57 16.14 21.84
CA PRO A 637 -35.08 17.33 21.14
C PRO A 637 -33.98 18.22 20.55
N GLU A 638 -32.84 18.37 21.23
CA GLU A 638 -31.74 19.23 20.77
C GLU A 638 -31.02 18.63 19.55
N VAL A 639 -30.73 17.32 19.59
CA VAL A 639 -30.12 16.60 18.47
C VAL A 639 -31.05 16.61 17.25
N THR A 640 -32.34 16.38 17.47
CA THR A 640 -33.35 16.39 16.39
C THR A 640 -33.47 17.78 15.75
N LYS A 641 -33.48 18.83 16.57
CA LYS A 641 -33.50 20.21 16.09
C LYS A 641 -32.26 20.53 15.27
N TRP A 642 -31.06 20.26 15.81
CA TRP A 642 -29.81 20.49 15.09
C TRP A 642 -29.78 19.72 13.76
N TRP A 643 -30.21 18.46 13.76
CA TRP A 643 -30.28 17.64 12.54
C TRP A 643 -31.18 18.27 11.49
N LYS A 644 -32.38 18.70 11.88
CA LYS A 644 -33.33 19.36 10.95
C LYS A 644 -32.76 20.66 10.39
N ASP A 645 -32.06 21.44 11.21
CA ASP A 645 -31.54 22.76 10.82
C ASP A 645 -30.28 22.66 9.93
N ASN A 646 -29.48 21.59 10.06
CA ASN A 646 -28.17 21.46 9.39
C ASN A 646 -28.11 20.37 8.31
N VAL A 647 -28.86 19.28 8.48
CA VAL A 647 -28.92 18.15 7.52
C VAL A 647 -30.27 18.13 6.78
N GLY A 648 -31.36 18.54 7.46
CA GLY A 648 -32.68 18.61 6.86
C GLY A 648 -33.23 17.24 6.45
N THR A 649 -33.70 17.15 5.20
CA THR A 649 -34.21 15.90 4.60
C THR A 649 -33.17 15.17 3.77
N GLN A 650 -31.91 15.63 3.77
CA GLN A 650 -30.83 14.99 3.04
C GLN A 650 -30.49 13.62 3.66
N ASP A 651 -30.12 12.66 2.81
CA ASP A 651 -29.55 11.39 3.27
C ASP A 651 -28.22 11.61 4.01
N GLU A 652 -28.01 10.93 5.14
CA GLU A 652 -26.81 11.10 5.96
C GLU A 652 -25.53 10.79 5.19
N SER A 653 -25.55 9.78 4.32
CA SER A 653 -24.36 9.42 3.54
C SER A 653 -24.02 10.50 2.52
N ALA A 654 -25.04 11.17 1.96
CA ALA A 654 -24.82 12.33 1.08
C ALA A 654 -24.23 13.51 1.88
N TYR A 655 -24.83 13.87 3.02
CA TYR A 655 -24.33 14.94 3.88
C TYR A 655 -22.88 14.71 4.30
N THR A 656 -22.57 13.51 4.80
CA THR A 656 -21.21 13.13 5.22
C THR A 656 -20.21 13.23 4.06
N ARG A 657 -20.59 12.81 2.84
CA ARG A 657 -19.71 12.95 1.65
C ARG A 657 -19.47 14.40 1.28
N ASP A 658 -20.49 15.25 1.34
CA ASP A 658 -20.36 16.67 1.02
C ASP A 658 -19.42 17.37 2.01
N ILE A 659 -19.57 17.08 3.31
CA ILE A 659 -18.67 17.61 4.34
C ILE A 659 -17.24 17.10 4.18
N ILE A 660 -17.03 15.81 3.87
CA ILE A 660 -15.69 15.27 3.59
C ILE A 660 -15.06 15.94 2.37
N SER A 661 -15.80 16.08 1.28
CA SER A 661 -15.32 16.74 0.06
C SER A 661 -14.92 18.19 0.33
N ARG A 662 -15.72 18.89 1.14
CA ARG A 662 -15.42 20.24 1.58
C ARG A 662 -14.23 20.28 2.53
N PHE A 663 -14.10 19.31 3.42
CA PHE A 663 -12.95 19.18 4.31
C PHE A 663 -11.66 18.91 3.54
N ASP A 664 -11.67 18.34 2.34
CA ASP A 664 -10.46 18.28 1.52
C ASP A 664 -10.18 19.62 0.80
N THR A 665 -11.23 20.23 0.23
CA THR A 665 -11.08 21.32 -0.75
C THR A 665 -11.18 22.75 -0.21
N ASP A 666 -11.86 22.96 0.91
CA ASP A 666 -12.08 24.29 1.52
C ASP A 666 -11.10 24.52 2.66
N ASP A 667 -10.18 25.47 2.49
CA ASP A 667 -9.18 25.78 3.51
C ASP A 667 -9.75 26.43 4.76
N LYS A 668 -10.98 26.98 4.75
CA LYS A 668 -11.61 27.57 5.95
C LYS A 668 -12.08 26.51 6.93
N LEU A 669 -12.54 25.37 6.42
CA LEU A 669 -12.99 24.24 7.23
C LEU A 669 -11.78 23.46 7.75
N LYS A 670 -11.41 23.70 9.01
CA LYS A 670 -10.19 23.17 9.63
C LYS A 670 -10.40 21.98 10.56
N LEU A 671 -11.60 21.82 11.13
CA LEU A 671 -11.87 20.79 12.15
C LEU A 671 -13.18 20.03 11.89
N LEU A 672 -13.13 18.69 11.93
CA LEU A 672 -14.33 17.85 11.99
C LEU A 672 -14.61 17.39 13.42
N ILE A 673 -15.85 17.54 13.87
CA ILE A 673 -16.33 17.12 15.18
C ILE A 673 -17.18 15.86 14.99
N VAL A 674 -16.76 14.76 15.62
CA VAL A 674 -17.32 13.42 15.38
C VAL A 674 -17.57 12.67 16.68
N VAL A 675 -18.44 11.65 16.63
CA VAL A 675 -18.70 10.76 17.77
C VAL A 675 -18.10 9.38 17.52
N ASP A 676 -18.66 8.58 16.62
CA ASP A 676 -18.11 7.29 16.17
C ASP A 676 -17.79 7.31 14.66
N LYS A 677 -18.53 8.11 13.89
CA LYS A 677 -18.27 8.36 12.46
C LYS A 677 -16.86 8.90 12.24
N LEU A 678 -16.27 8.54 11.10
CA LEU A 678 -14.94 8.98 10.65
C LEU A 678 -13.75 8.66 11.57
N LEU A 679 -13.95 8.06 12.75
CA LEU A 679 -12.88 7.44 13.53
C LEU A 679 -12.36 6.17 12.86
N THR A 680 -13.14 5.64 11.93
CA THR A 680 -12.82 4.48 11.11
C THR A 680 -13.12 4.78 9.64
N GLY A 681 -12.34 4.21 8.71
CA GLY A 681 -12.57 4.34 7.26
C GLY A 681 -12.28 5.71 6.63
N PHE A 682 -12.13 6.79 7.41
CA PHE A 682 -11.77 8.12 6.91
C PHE A 682 -10.28 8.19 6.55
N ASP A 683 -9.93 8.68 5.35
CA ASP A 683 -8.54 8.79 4.90
C ASP A 683 -8.25 10.20 4.38
N GLU A 684 -7.57 11.01 5.20
CA GLU A 684 -7.22 12.40 4.89
C GLU A 684 -5.77 12.68 5.32
N PRO A 685 -4.82 12.78 4.37
CA PRO A 685 -3.42 13.08 4.66
C PRO A 685 -3.18 14.38 5.43
N LYS A 686 -3.99 15.42 5.20
CA LYS A 686 -3.88 16.73 5.89
C LYS A 686 -4.32 16.66 7.35
N ASN A 687 -5.04 15.61 7.76
CA ASN A 687 -5.49 15.43 9.12
C ASN A 687 -4.29 15.13 10.05
N THR A 688 -3.91 16.12 10.86
CA THR A 688 -2.68 16.08 11.64
C THR A 688 -2.90 15.99 13.13
N VAL A 689 -4.05 16.41 13.64
CA VAL A 689 -4.35 16.41 15.08
C VAL A 689 -5.70 15.77 15.37
N LEU A 690 -5.73 14.90 16.39
CA LEU A 690 -6.94 14.31 16.94
C LEU A 690 -7.08 14.77 18.39
N TYR A 691 -8.08 15.59 18.64
CA TYR A 691 -8.53 15.97 19.98
C TYR A 691 -9.47 14.88 20.51
N ILE A 692 -9.25 14.41 21.72
CA ILE A 692 -9.95 13.26 22.29
C ILE A 692 -10.67 13.71 23.55
N ASP A 693 -11.99 13.84 23.46
CA ASP A 693 -12.89 13.98 24.60
C ASP A 693 -13.90 12.83 24.65
N LYS A 694 -13.41 11.62 24.38
CA LYS A 694 -14.19 10.39 24.31
C LYS A 694 -13.45 9.28 25.05
N PRO A 695 -14.15 8.46 25.87
CA PRO A 695 -13.54 7.26 26.42
C PRO A 695 -13.27 6.25 25.30
N LEU A 696 -12.02 6.17 24.86
CA LEU A 696 -11.55 5.22 23.85
C LEU A 696 -10.84 4.04 24.53
N LYS A 697 -11.14 2.82 24.09
CA LYS A 697 -10.54 1.59 24.62
C LYS A 697 -10.22 0.61 23.51
N SER A 698 -9.20 -0.22 23.72
CA SER A 698 -8.87 -1.36 22.85
C SER A 698 -8.81 -1.01 21.34
N HIS A 699 -9.54 -1.71 20.46
CA HIS A 699 -9.47 -1.52 19.01
C HIS A 699 -9.95 -0.14 18.54
N ASN A 700 -10.96 0.44 19.20
CA ASN A 700 -11.46 1.77 18.85
C ASN A 700 -10.38 2.84 19.05
N LEU A 701 -9.52 2.66 20.06
CA LEU A 701 -8.40 3.55 20.31
C LEU A 701 -7.39 3.51 19.15
N ILE A 702 -6.93 2.32 18.76
CA ILE A 702 -5.94 2.17 17.67
C ILE A 702 -6.48 2.69 16.33
N GLN A 703 -7.78 2.52 16.06
CA GLN A 703 -8.40 3.00 14.83
C GLN A 703 -8.50 4.52 14.78
N ALA A 704 -8.82 5.16 15.91
CA ALA A 704 -8.90 6.60 16.04
C ALA A 704 -7.51 7.24 15.89
N ILE A 705 -6.49 6.76 16.60
CA ILE A 705 -5.13 7.34 16.50
C ILE A 705 -4.52 7.17 15.10
N ALA A 706 -4.90 6.11 14.38
CA ALA A 706 -4.50 5.91 12.99
C ALA A 706 -5.15 6.88 11.98
N ARG A 707 -5.97 7.84 12.43
CA ARG A 707 -6.46 8.93 11.57
C ARG A 707 -5.41 10.00 11.33
N VAL A 708 -4.46 10.16 12.25
CA VAL A 708 -3.44 11.21 12.19
C VAL A 708 -2.05 10.67 11.86
N ASN A 709 -1.91 9.42 11.41
CA ASN A 709 -0.60 8.85 11.03
C ASN A 709 -0.36 8.81 9.51
N ARG A 710 -1.21 9.45 8.69
CA ARG A 710 -1.00 9.50 7.24
C ARG A 710 0.15 10.44 6.86
N LEU A 711 0.87 10.08 5.79
CA LEU A 711 2.01 10.85 5.27
C LEU A 711 1.53 12.11 4.54
N HIS A 712 2.08 13.26 4.92
CA HIS A 712 1.88 14.53 4.23
C HIS A 712 3.15 15.37 4.30
N PRO A 713 3.57 16.10 3.24
CA PRO A 713 4.84 16.83 3.23
C PRO A 713 5.02 17.85 4.35
N LEU A 714 3.93 18.53 4.74
CA LEU A 714 3.95 19.51 5.84
C LEU A 714 3.90 18.86 7.23
N LYS A 715 3.69 17.54 7.31
CA LYS A 715 3.37 16.86 8.56
C LYS A 715 4.56 16.04 9.06
N LYS A 716 5.12 16.45 10.19
CA LYS A 716 6.24 15.76 10.85
C LYS A 716 5.76 14.58 11.70
N PHE A 717 4.63 14.74 12.38
CA PHE A 717 4.02 13.74 13.25
C PHE A 717 2.50 13.94 13.29
N GLY A 718 1.77 12.90 13.67
CA GLY A 718 0.37 13.01 14.09
C GLY A 718 0.28 13.39 15.56
N LEU A 719 -0.60 14.31 15.91
CA LEU A 719 -0.76 14.80 17.27
C LEU A 719 -2.03 14.24 17.91
N LEU A 720 -1.91 13.71 19.12
CA LEU A 720 -3.03 13.24 19.94
C LEU A 720 -3.12 14.14 21.16
N ILE A 721 -4.21 14.90 21.27
CA ILE A 721 -4.47 15.77 22.42
C ILE A 721 -5.61 15.16 23.23
N ASP A 722 -5.32 14.78 24.47
CA ASP A 722 -6.25 13.99 25.29
C ASP A 722 -6.77 14.76 26.51
N TYR A 723 -8.10 14.91 26.58
CA TYR A 723 -8.80 15.58 27.69
C TYR A 723 -9.42 14.62 28.71
N ARG A 724 -9.18 13.30 28.55
CA ARG A 724 -9.80 12.23 29.36
C ARG A 724 -8.80 11.37 30.12
N GLY A 725 -7.50 11.42 29.81
CA GLY A 725 -6.47 10.63 30.49
C GLY A 725 -6.47 9.16 30.05
N ILE A 726 -6.51 8.93 28.74
CA ILE A 726 -6.46 7.62 28.10
C ILE A 726 -5.03 7.07 27.93
N LEU A 727 -3.99 7.77 28.41
CA LEU A 727 -2.59 7.33 28.27
C LEU A 727 -2.38 5.90 28.79
N ALA A 728 -2.88 5.59 29.98
CA ALA A 728 -2.74 4.25 30.56
C ALA A 728 -3.39 3.16 29.69
N GLU A 729 -4.54 3.44 29.07
CA GLU A 729 -5.21 2.53 28.15
C GLU A 729 -4.45 2.42 26.82
N LEU A 730 -3.84 3.51 26.35
CA LEU A 730 -2.99 3.55 25.15
C LEU A 730 -1.76 2.65 25.33
N ASP A 731 -1.00 2.84 26.40
CA ASP A 731 0.19 2.04 26.72
C ASP A 731 -0.16 0.56 26.88
N THR A 732 -1.23 0.28 27.62
CA THR A 732 -1.73 -1.08 27.80
C THR A 732 -2.11 -1.73 26.46
N THR A 733 -2.77 -0.97 25.58
CA THR A 733 -3.22 -1.48 24.28
C THR A 733 -2.04 -1.69 23.32
N ILE A 734 -1.11 -0.73 23.24
CA ILE A 734 0.10 -0.84 22.41
C ILE A 734 0.95 -2.03 22.88
N GLY A 735 1.18 -2.17 24.18
CA GLY A 735 1.94 -3.29 24.74
C GLY A 735 1.31 -4.65 24.41
N LYS A 736 -0.02 -4.78 24.49
CA LYS A 736 -0.73 -6.01 24.08
C LYS A 736 -0.58 -6.33 22.59
N TYR A 737 -0.60 -5.32 21.72
CA TYR A 737 -0.34 -5.54 20.30
C TYR A 737 1.14 -5.89 20.05
N GLN A 738 2.09 -5.28 20.74
CA GLN A 738 3.50 -5.65 20.63
C GLN A 738 3.74 -7.11 21.04
N ASP A 739 3.16 -7.55 22.16
CA ASP A 739 3.19 -8.96 22.59
C ASP A 739 2.55 -9.90 21.55
N LEU A 740 1.40 -9.53 21.00
CA LEU A 740 0.78 -10.30 19.92
C LEU A 740 1.69 -10.41 18.70
N ALA A 741 2.39 -9.33 18.35
CA ALA A 741 3.30 -9.31 17.21
C ALA A 741 4.55 -10.17 17.45
N SER A 742 5.15 -10.13 18.64
CA SER A 742 6.29 -10.99 18.98
C SER A 742 5.92 -12.47 18.95
N ARG A 743 4.70 -12.81 19.38
CA ARG A 743 4.15 -14.18 19.27
C ARG A 743 3.86 -14.64 17.83
N THR A 744 3.83 -13.71 16.88
CA THR A 744 3.45 -13.96 15.48
C THR A 744 4.66 -13.87 14.52
N GLN A 745 5.88 -13.66 15.01
CA GLN A 745 7.05 -13.53 14.14
C GLN A 745 7.31 -14.81 13.34
N GLY A 746 7.44 -14.66 12.01
CA GLY A 746 7.69 -15.76 11.08
C GLY A 746 6.46 -16.62 10.73
N GLY A 747 5.24 -16.21 11.12
CA GLY A 747 4.02 -16.95 10.79
C GLY A 747 3.73 -18.17 11.70
N TYR A 748 4.48 -18.34 12.79
CA TYR A 748 4.29 -19.43 13.75
C TYR A 748 4.04 -18.90 15.17
N ASP A 749 2.98 -19.40 15.82
CA ASP A 749 2.85 -19.28 17.27
C ASP A 749 3.88 -20.20 17.93
N SER A 750 4.77 -19.64 18.75
CA SER A 750 5.76 -20.38 19.55
C SER A 750 5.18 -21.55 20.37
N ARG A 751 3.87 -21.56 20.64
CA ARG A 751 3.18 -22.67 21.32
C ARG A 751 2.84 -23.86 20.42
N ASN A 752 2.85 -23.71 19.09
CA ASN A 752 2.60 -24.81 18.15
C ASN A 752 3.87 -25.60 17.80
N CYS A 753 5.01 -25.29 18.42
CA CYS A 753 6.25 -26.07 18.28
C CYS A 753 6.40 -27.20 19.31
N ILE A 754 5.39 -27.44 20.17
CA ILE A 754 5.36 -28.55 21.11
C ILE A 754 4.01 -29.26 20.99
N ALA A 755 3.87 -30.12 19.97
CA ALA A 755 2.93 -31.23 19.94
C ALA A 755 3.43 -32.29 18.96
#